data_AF-A0AAU8CUU3-F1
#
_entry.id   AF-A0AAU8CUU3-F1
#
_cell.length_a   1.000
_cell.length_b   1.000
_cell.length_c   1.000
_cell.angle_alpha   90.00
_cell.angle_beta   90.00
_cell.angle_gamma   90.00
#
_symmetry.space_group_name_H-M   'P 1'
#
loop_
_entity.id
_entity.type
_entity.pdbx_description
1 polymer ?
#
loop_
_entity_poly.entity_id
_entity_poly.type
_entity_poly.pdbx_seq_one_letter_code
_entity_poly.pdbx_strand_id
1 'polypeptide(L)'
;MPRLTQNGWAAANIPKEQVERILAEWFGRARPKQYPLERRPATWVVMGGRGAGKTRLGAEWVNGLVRGLPPFTRRGRGYERIALVGDTLGDVREVMIEGPSGILTISREPRPRFEAGRRRLVWDSGAVALMFSAEDPESLRGPQFDAAWCDELGCPAVDKGPNQPNVFPDPKSAENAIPYFSGAGRSDLAQQRFLEAHASYWDPADADFEEAHNPLSPVYGGRMVDIERVYVWAWDARPFPAFPALGDRWTDGGNWHCGHWLNGRLGSPDAGALINAILADHGLPAADVAHADGTLHGYVVADPSSARAALEPIVELFDLAVCEEAEGLVFRRRGAQNAPPAEISELVSDGGNPVIETVRSPDHQLPVELVLAFREPFAEYQTAAVRNVRFGATGSRQQTIDFPGVLETGQGRALLDDWMRRIWSEREQVTFAIAEHRADIRPGAVLRLPAAEVDSDFIVTEIEDGLVRRVTARQIARTPPSPWLPSGFGPVQTQDSLAGKPHALFLDLPSRSGSAAPQDQFRVAVWQKPWRSQTVLASPEDTGFGFRAAVGKPADLGVLVEPLPAGFEGRIDRATAIIIELFDAEAASVSRLQFLNGANAAAIRSTIGAWEIVQFESAEEIEAGVWRLSNLLRGQLGTSDAMAAGAPAGADFVMLDDAVQPAGLRASEAGLLLNWRIGPSEADISSENFSAHTETGGLRARLPLSPVHLRCRKNAGGAEISWIRRGRIDADDWVQSEIPLGEEREDYRIEIAAAGGPVVRTALSPEQNWQYPSVDILADFGGLPVEIDVTVRQLSAAAGWGIPATRRFILS
;
A
#
# COMPACT_ATOMS: atom_id res chain seq x y z
N MET A 1 7.29 3.97 -21.63
CA MET A 1 6.18 4.35 -22.52
C MET A 1 5.60 5.67 -22.03
N PRO A 2 5.26 6.64 -22.89
CA PRO A 2 4.62 7.88 -22.45
C PRO A 2 3.29 7.54 -21.77
N ARG A 3 3.01 8.11 -20.60
CA ARG A 3 1.68 8.04 -19.97
C ARG A 3 0.72 8.81 -20.87
N LEU A 4 0.00 8.11 -21.74
CA LEU A 4 -1.12 8.70 -22.49
C LEU A 4 -2.11 9.24 -21.46
N THR A 5 -2.39 10.54 -21.51
CA THR A 5 -3.49 11.15 -20.74
C THR A 5 -4.80 10.48 -21.16
N GLN A 6 -5.80 10.41 -20.28
CA GLN A 6 -7.11 9.81 -20.60
C GLN A 6 -7.72 10.38 -21.89
N ASN A 7 -7.58 11.70 -22.08
CA ASN A 7 -8.01 12.40 -23.28
C ASN A 7 -7.21 11.98 -24.52
N GLY A 8 -5.89 11.77 -24.38
CA GLY A 8 -5.02 11.30 -25.44
C GLY A 8 -5.32 9.86 -25.88
N TRP A 9 -5.65 8.97 -24.95
CA TRP A 9 -6.04 7.60 -25.29
C TRP A 9 -7.37 7.54 -26.04
N ALA A 10 -8.41 8.24 -25.54
CA ALA A 10 -9.74 8.24 -26.17
C ALA A 10 -9.68 8.81 -27.59
N ALA A 11 -8.97 9.94 -27.76
CA ALA A 11 -8.78 10.57 -29.08
C ALA A 11 -8.01 9.67 -30.08
N ALA A 12 -7.13 8.80 -29.59
CA ALA A 12 -6.31 7.92 -30.43
C ALA A 12 -6.99 6.60 -30.81
N ASN A 13 -7.98 6.13 -30.03
CA ASN A 13 -8.50 4.75 -30.14
C ASN A 13 -10.00 4.65 -30.44
N ILE A 14 -10.74 5.77 -30.48
CA ILE A 14 -12.20 5.78 -30.62
C ILE A 14 -12.64 6.75 -31.74
N PRO A 15 -13.69 6.43 -32.52
CA PRO A 15 -14.26 7.35 -33.52
C PRO A 15 -14.66 8.72 -32.93
N LYS A 16 -14.43 9.80 -33.66
CA LYS A 16 -14.59 11.19 -33.20
C LYS A 16 -15.94 11.49 -32.52
N GLU A 17 -17.04 11.02 -33.09
CA GLU A 17 -18.38 11.23 -32.52
C GLU A 17 -18.58 10.51 -31.17
N GLN A 18 -17.95 9.34 -31.00
CA GLN A 18 -17.92 8.64 -29.72
C GLN A 18 -16.96 9.30 -28.73
N VAL A 19 -15.83 9.85 -29.19
CA VAL A 19 -14.91 10.63 -28.36
C VAL A 19 -15.61 11.85 -27.77
N GLU A 20 -16.38 12.59 -28.56
CA GLU A 20 -17.13 13.75 -28.08
C GLU A 20 -18.16 13.36 -27.01
N ARG A 21 -18.86 12.23 -27.19
CA ARG A 21 -19.77 11.69 -26.17
C ARG A 21 -19.03 11.23 -24.90
N ILE A 22 -17.88 10.57 -25.04
CA ILE A 22 -17.07 10.08 -23.91
C ILE A 22 -16.48 11.25 -23.12
N LEU A 23 -15.91 12.26 -23.78
CA LEU A 23 -15.36 13.45 -23.13
C LEU A 23 -16.46 14.29 -22.45
N ALA A 24 -17.69 14.25 -23.00
CA ALA A 24 -18.87 14.85 -22.39
C ALA A 24 -19.46 14.01 -21.25
N GLU A 25 -18.87 12.87 -20.88
CA GLU A 25 -19.29 12.00 -19.76
C GLU A 25 -18.29 12.02 -18.59
N TRP A 26 -18.55 11.25 -17.51
CA TRP A 26 -17.66 11.19 -16.32
C TRP A 26 -16.26 10.67 -16.66
N PHE A 27 -16.13 9.98 -17.79
CA PHE A 27 -14.90 9.46 -18.37
C PHE A 27 -13.77 10.50 -18.48
N GLY A 28 -14.07 11.77 -18.75
CA GLY A 28 -13.07 12.84 -18.85
C GLY A 28 -12.60 13.42 -17.50
N ARG A 29 -13.19 13.00 -16.38
CA ARG A 29 -12.90 13.54 -15.02
C ARG A 29 -12.60 12.47 -13.97
N ALA A 30 -12.85 11.19 -14.27
CA ALA A 30 -12.60 10.10 -13.34
C ALA A 30 -11.10 9.81 -13.22
N ARG A 31 -10.65 9.33 -12.06
CA ARG A 31 -9.24 8.91 -11.89
C ARG A 31 -8.95 7.69 -12.79
N PRO A 32 -7.70 7.50 -13.25
CA PRO A 32 -7.33 6.32 -14.02
C PRO A 32 -7.72 4.99 -13.36
N LYS A 33 -7.63 4.89 -12.02
CA LYS A 33 -8.04 3.70 -11.24
C LYS A 33 -9.56 3.46 -11.20
N GLN A 34 -10.34 4.48 -11.52
CA GLN A 34 -11.79 4.38 -11.72
C GLN A 34 -12.12 4.02 -13.19
N TYR A 35 -11.12 3.59 -13.97
CA TYR A 35 -11.31 3.06 -15.32
C TYR A 35 -10.42 1.85 -15.60
N PRO A 36 -10.90 0.88 -16.39
CA PRO A 36 -10.05 -0.15 -16.96
C PRO A 36 -9.34 0.38 -18.22
N LEU A 37 -8.32 1.23 -18.08
CA LEU A 37 -7.62 1.86 -19.21
C LEU A 37 -6.62 0.94 -19.93
N GLU A 38 -6.06 -0.05 -19.23
CA GLU A 38 -4.91 -0.83 -19.72
C GLU A 38 -5.26 -2.28 -20.10
N ARG A 39 -6.45 -2.76 -19.69
CA ARG A 39 -7.03 -4.04 -20.09
C ARG A 39 -8.53 -3.84 -20.31
N ARG A 40 -9.15 -4.66 -21.16
CA ARG A 40 -10.62 -4.83 -21.17
C ARG A 40 -10.93 -5.99 -20.22
N PRO A 41 -10.91 -5.79 -18.88
CA PRO A 41 -11.22 -6.91 -18.03
C PRO A 41 -12.69 -7.26 -18.27
N ALA A 42 -13.00 -8.55 -18.27
CA ALA A 42 -14.38 -8.98 -18.13
C ALA A 42 -15.00 -8.39 -16.83
N THR A 43 -14.14 -8.11 -15.86
CA THR A 43 -14.42 -8.00 -14.43
C THR A 43 -13.81 -6.71 -13.86
N TRP A 44 -14.59 -5.84 -13.22
CA TRP A 44 -14.09 -4.62 -12.56
C TRP A 44 -14.28 -4.64 -11.03
N VAL A 45 -13.17 -4.87 -10.31
CA VAL A 45 -13.12 -4.78 -8.84
C VAL A 45 -12.79 -3.35 -8.42
N VAL A 46 -13.54 -2.82 -7.46
CA VAL A 46 -13.30 -1.48 -6.89
C VAL A 46 -12.99 -1.59 -5.40
N MET A 47 -11.70 -1.55 -5.09
CA MET A 47 -11.22 -1.54 -3.71
C MET A 47 -11.36 -0.13 -3.12
N GLY A 48 -12.26 0.08 -2.15
CA GLY A 48 -12.43 1.40 -1.52
C GLY A 48 -13.36 1.44 -0.29
N GLY A 49 -12.97 2.23 0.70
CA GLY A 49 -13.76 2.48 1.92
C GLY A 49 -14.92 3.48 1.72
N ARG A 50 -15.54 3.92 2.83
CA ARG A 50 -16.58 4.96 2.82
C ARG A 50 -16.04 6.24 2.16
N GLY A 51 -16.78 6.78 1.20
CA GLY A 51 -16.37 7.96 0.43
C GLY A 51 -15.50 7.69 -0.80
N ALA A 52 -15.13 6.45 -1.09
CA ALA A 52 -14.34 6.10 -2.29
C ALA A 52 -15.11 6.25 -3.62
N GLY A 53 -16.42 6.48 -3.57
CA GLY A 53 -17.27 6.66 -4.75
C GLY A 53 -17.85 5.38 -5.34
N LYS A 54 -18.01 4.30 -4.55
CA LYS A 54 -18.58 3.01 -4.99
C LYS A 54 -19.94 3.17 -5.68
N THR A 55 -20.86 3.89 -5.05
CA THR A 55 -22.19 4.18 -5.62
C THR A 55 -22.11 4.96 -6.93
N ARG A 56 -21.23 5.97 -7.00
CA ARG A 56 -21.01 6.74 -8.23
C ARG A 56 -20.56 5.82 -9.35
N LEU A 57 -19.61 4.94 -9.05
CA LEU A 57 -19.03 4.01 -10.00
C LEU A 57 -20.05 3.00 -10.54
N GLY A 58 -20.85 2.39 -9.67
CA GLY A 58 -21.93 1.49 -10.10
C GLY A 58 -22.99 2.20 -10.95
N ALA A 59 -23.36 3.44 -10.57
CA ALA A 59 -24.30 4.24 -11.36
C ALA A 59 -23.75 4.61 -12.76
N GLU A 60 -22.46 4.90 -12.85
CA GLU A 60 -21.77 5.17 -14.12
C GLU A 60 -21.61 3.92 -14.98
N TRP A 61 -21.39 2.76 -14.35
CA TRP A 61 -21.41 1.46 -15.03
C TRP A 61 -22.77 1.17 -15.67
N VAL A 62 -23.88 1.34 -14.92
CA VAL A 62 -25.24 1.19 -15.45
C VAL A 62 -25.47 2.14 -16.64
N ASN A 63 -25.10 3.41 -16.51
CA ASN A 63 -25.22 4.38 -17.60
C ASN A 63 -24.37 3.99 -18.83
N GLY A 64 -23.16 3.50 -18.61
CA GLY A 64 -22.27 3.00 -19.65
C GLY A 64 -22.85 1.79 -20.40
N LEU A 65 -23.46 0.84 -19.67
CA LEU A 65 -24.13 -0.32 -20.25
C LEU A 65 -25.34 0.08 -21.09
N VAL A 66 -26.25 0.90 -20.56
CA VAL A 66 -27.46 1.35 -21.27
C VAL A 66 -27.11 2.11 -22.55
N ARG A 67 -26.05 2.93 -22.50
CA ARG A 67 -25.63 3.78 -23.63
C ARG A 67 -24.71 3.06 -24.63
N GLY A 68 -24.37 1.80 -24.40
CA GLY A 68 -23.51 1.04 -25.30
C GLY A 68 -22.08 1.59 -25.37
N LEU A 69 -21.56 2.18 -24.29
CA LEU A 69 -20.24 2.82 -24.29
C LEU A 69 -19.12 1.78 -24.13
N PRO A 70 -18.10 1.75 -24.99
CA PRO A 70 -16.85 1.03 -24.72
C PRO A 70 -16.12 1.63 -23.49
N PRO A 71 -15.41 0.84 -22.66
CA PRO A 71 -15.15 -0.59 -22.80
C PRO A 71 -16.26 -1.50 -22.21
N PHE A 72 -17.32 -0.94 -21.62
CA PHE A 72 -18.37 -1.71 -20.93
C PHE A 72 -19.18 -2.62 -21.85
N THR A 73 -19.32 -2.25 -23.13
CA THR A 73 -20.02 -3.08 -24.14
C THR A 73 -19.12 -3.40 -25.33
N ARG A 74 -19.21 -4.64 -25.87
CA ARG A 74 -18.33 -5.15 -26.94
C ARG A 74 -18.68 -4.67 -28.36
N ARG A 75 -19.89 -4.15 -28.62
CA ARG A 75 -20.39 -3.87 -29.99
C ARG A 75 -21.18 -2.56 -30.15
N GLY A 76 -21.12 -1.64 -29.18
CA GLY A 76 -21.89 -0.39 -29.24
C GLY A 76 -23.40 -0.56 -29.09
N ARG A 77 -23.88 -1.79 -28.82
CA ARG A 77 -25.28 -2.06 -28.48
C ARG A 77 -25.44 -1.94 -26.97
N GLY A 78 -26.36 -1.06 -26.55
CA GLY A 78 -26.71 -0.88 -25.15
C GLY A 78 -27.49 -2.06 -24.58
N TYR A 79 -27.40 -2.23 -23.27
CA TYR A 79 -28.20 -3.19 -22.50
C TYR A 79 -29.61 -2.61 -22.31
N GLU A 80 -30.63 -3.44 -22.48
CA GLU A 80 -32.04 -3.00 -22.51
C GLU A 80 -32.74 -3.27 -21.17
N ARG A 81 -32.32 -4.30 -20.41
CA ARG A 81 -32.94 -4.70 -19.15
C ARG A 81 -31.89 -4.89 -18.07
N ILE A 82 -31.99 -4.13 -16.98
CA ILE A 82 -31.04 -4.18 -15.87
C ILE A 82 -31.79 -4.47 -14.57
N ALA A 83 -31.24 -5.31 -13.71
CA ALA A 83 -31.71 -5.48 -12.32
C ALA A 83 -30.86 -4.61 -11.38
N LEU A 84 -31.50 -3.85 -10.50
CA LEU A 84 -30.87 -3.14 -9.38
C LEU A 84 -31.30 -3.84 -8.10
N VAL A 85 -30.37 -4.54 -7.46
CA VAL A 85 -30.63 -5.37 -6.29
C VAL A 85 -29.92 -4.74 -5.10
N GLY A 86 -30.69 -4.43 -4.07
CA GLY A 86 -30.19 -3.92 -2.79
C GLY A 86 -30.83 -4.68 -1.64
N ASP A 87 -30.43 -4.35 -0.42
CA ASP A 87 -30.94 -5.00 0.79
C ASP A 87 -32.47 -4.84 0.90
N THR A 88 -32.94 -3.59 0.90
CA THR A 88 -34.37 -3.25 0.75
C THR A 88 -34.65 -2.49 -0.55
N LEU A 89 -35.93 -2.45 -0.97
CA LEU A 89 -36.36 -1.53 -2.05
C LEU A 89 -36.09 -0.06 -1.73
N GLY A 90 -36.09 0.29 -0.43
CA GLY A 90 -35.73 1.62 0.05
C GLY A 90 -34.28 1.95 -0.27
N ASP A 91 -33.36 1.03 0.02
CA ASP A 91 -31.92 1.23 -0.24
C ASP A 91 -31.62 1.35 -1.73
N VAL A 92 -32.25 0.54 -2.58
CA VAL A 92 -32.12 0.68 -4.03
C VAL A 92 -32.53 2.08 -4.47
N ARG A 93 -33.65 2.59 -3.93
CA ARG A 93 -34.14 3.93 -4.26
C ARG A 93 -33.20 5.01 -3.73
N GLU A 94 -32.91 5.03 -2.44
CA GLU A 94 -32.22 6.11 -1.77
C GLU A 94 -30.71 6.14 -2.06
N VAL A 95 -30.11 4.98 -2.35
CA VAL A 95 -28.67 4.87 -2.62
C VAL A 95 -28.39 4.77 -4.12
N MET A 96 -28.99 3.79 -4.81
CA MET A 96 -28.63 3.48 -6.20
C MET A 96 -29.30 4.44 -7.21
N ILE A 97 -30.52 4.92 -6.94
CA ILE A 97 -31.29 5.74 -7.89
C ILE A 97 -31.21 7.24 -7.55
N GLU A 98 -31.77 7.65 -6.42
CA GLU A 98 -31.98 9.05 -6.02
C GLU A 98 -30.84 9.62 -5.17
N GLY A 99 -29.93 8.78 -4.68
CA GLY A 99 -28.85 9.21 -3.79
C GLY A 99 -27.92 10.26 -4.40
N PRO A 100 -27.05 10.91 -3.60
CA PRO A 100 -26.14 11.95 -4.09
C PRO A 100 -25.23 11.50 -5.25
N SER A 101 -24.98 10.18 -5.33
CA SER A 101 -24.23 9.53 -6.41
C SER A 101 -25.07 8.51 -7.19
N GLY A 102 -26.38 8.48 -6.98
CA GLY A 102 -27.31 7.55 -7.63
C GLY A 102 -27.57 7.89 -9.09
N ILE A 103 -28.02 6.90 -9.86
CA ILE A 103 -28.17 6.95 -11.32
C ILE A 103 -28.92 8.22 -11.76
N LEU A 104 -30.05 8.56 -11.14
CA LEU A 104 -30.85 9.72 -11.53
C LEU A 104 -30.09 11.04 -11.34
N THR A 105 -29.43 11.18 -10.19
CA THR A 105 -28.68 12.38 -9.80
C THR A 105 -27.49 12.62 -10.73
N ILE A 106 -26.82 11.54 -11.13
CA ILE A 106 -25.57 11.61 -11.87
C ILE A 106 -25.74 11.55 -13.38
N SER A 107 -26.89 11.06 -13.86
CA SER A 107 -27.18 10.93 -15.28
C SER A 107 -27.22 12.30 -15.96
N ARG A 108 -26.60 12.36 -17.13
CA ARG A 108 -26.59 13.53 -18.02
C ARG A 108 -27.74 13.42 -19.02
N GLU A 109 -28.15 14.53 -19.62
CA GLU A 109 -29.32 14.57 -20.51
C GLU A 109 -29.18 13.63 -21.73
N PRO A 110 -30.25 12.90 -22.13
CA PRO A 110 -31.53 12.82 -21.43
C PRO A 110 -31.44 11.96 -20.17
N ARG A 111 -31.95 12.50 -19.06
CA ARG A 111 -32.00 11.80 -17.78
C ARG A 111 -33.07 10.71 -17.79
N PRO A 112 -32.80 9.53 -17.21
CA PRO A 112 -33.82 8.51 -17.11
C PRO A 112 -34.95 8.95 -16.16
N ARG A 113 -36.17 8.48 -16.46
CA ARG A 113 -37.35 8.73 -15.63
C ARG A 113 -37.53 7.61 -14.62
N PHE A 114 -37.63 7.96 -13.34
CA PHE A 114 -38.00 7.01 -12.30
C PHE A 114 -39.52 6.88 -12.19
N GLU A 115 -40.02 5.65 -12.25
CA GLU A 115 -41.44 5.30 -12.11
C GLU A 115 -41.65 4.49 -10.82
N ALA A 116 -41.79 5.18 -9.68
CA ALA A 116 -41.87 4.54 -8.36
C ALA A 116 -42.99 3.48 -8.27
N GLY A 117 -44.18 3.76 -8.82
CA GLY A 117 -45.31 2.81 -8.81
C GLY A 117 -45.07 1.53 -9.62
N ARG A 118 -44.07 1.51 -10.50
CA ARG A 118 -43.64 0.34 -11.28
C ARG A 118 -42.23 -0.13 -10.91
N ARG A 119 -41.63 0.44 -9.85
CA ARG A 119 -40.30 0.09 -9.33
C ARG A 119 -39.23 0.03 -10.41
N ARG A 120 -39.23 1.00 -11.34
CA ARG A 120 -38.32 0.98 -12.49
C ARG A 120 -37.80 2.35 -12.89
N LEU A 121 -36.61 2.36 -13.47
CA LEU A 121 -35.97 3.49 -14.10
C LEU A 121 -35.99 3.27 -15.62
N VAL A 122 -36.38 4.28 -16.40
CA VAL A 122 -36.58 4.16 -17.85
C VAL A 122 -35.77 5.21 -18.59
N TRP A 123 -34.96 4.80 -19.57
CA TRP A 123 -34.22 5.71 -20.45
C TRP A 123 -34.99 5.94 -21.75
N ASP A 124 -34.71 7.05 -22.44
CA ASP A 124 -35.32 7.38 -23.75
C ASP A 124 -35.00 6.36 -24.85
N SER A 125 -33.93 5.57 -24.67
CA SER A 125 -33.61 4.43 -25.53
C SER A 125 -34.61 3.27 -25.42
N GLY A 126 -35.49 3.30 -24.40
CA GLY A 126 -36.38 2.20 -24.04
C GLY A 126 -35.76 1.22 -23.05
N ALA A 127 -34.50 1.40 -22.66
CA ALA A 127 -33.86 0.58 -21.63
C ALA A 127 -34.53 0.79 -20.26
N VAL A 128 -34.61 -0.28 -19.47
CA VAL A 128 -35.28 -0.31 -18.17
C VAL A 128 -34.37 -0.93 -17.11
N ALA A 129 -34.25 -0.29 -15.95
CA ALA A 129 -33.68 -0.88 -14.76
C ALA A 129 -34.77 -1.12 -13.71
N LEU A 130 -34.98 -2.37 -13.30
CA LEU A 130 -35.99 -2.80 -12.32
C LEU A 130 -35.36 -2.93 -10.94
N MET A 131 -36.08 -2.53 -9.89
CA MET A 131 -35.65 -2.65 -8.50
C MET A 131 -36.08 -3.99 -7.90
N PHE A 132 -35.16 -4.62 -7.18
CA PHE A 132 -35.39 -5.86 -6.42
C PHE A 132 -34.82 -5.72 -5.00
N SER A 133 -35.42 -6.43 -4.05
CA SER A 133 -35.00 -6.48 -2.65
C SER A 133 -34.44 -7.85 -2.33
N ALA A 134 -33.36 -7.91 -1.55
CA ALA A 134 -32.83 -9.16 -1.02
C ALA A 134 -33.80 -9.83 -0.03
N GLU A 135 -34.71 -9.07 0.59
CA GLU A 135 -35.76 -9.60 1.48
C GLU A 135 -36.83 -10.43 0.76
N ASP A 136 -36.96 -10.27 -0.56
CA ASP A 136 -37.92 -11.01 -1.41
C ASP A 136 -37.19 -11.61 -2.63
N PRO A 137 -36.35 -12.65 -2.42
CA PRO A 137 -35.54 -13.23 -3.48
C PRO A 137 -36.40 -13.88 -4.58
N GLU A 138 -37.61 -14.34 -4.25
CA GLU A 138 -38.54 -14.91 -5.21
C GLU A 138 -39.00 -13.87 -6.26
N SER A 139 -38.95 -12.57 -5.95
CA SER A 139 -39.28 -11.50 -6.91
C SER A 139 -38.36 -11.45 -8.14
N LEU A 140 -37.16 -12.03 -8.06
CA LEU A 140 -36.24 -12.16 -9.20
C LEU A 140 -36.68 -13.24 -10.20
N ARG A 141 -37.61 -14.13 -9.85
CA ARG A 141 -38.11 -15.16 -10.75
C ARG A 141 -39.11 -14.59 -11.77
N GLY A 142 -38.82 -14.77 -13.05
CA GLY A 142 -39.70 -14.37 -14.17
C GLY A 142 -39.18 -13.19 -15.00
N PRO A 143 -38.74 -12.06 -14.39
CA PRO A 143 -38.06 -11.00 -15.11
C PRO A 143 -36.79 -11.48 -15.81
N GLN A 144 -36.58 -11.04 -17.05
CA GLN A 144 -35.33 -11.26 -17.78
C GLN A 144 -34.53 -9.96 -17.82
N PHE A 145 -33.25 -10.04 -17.50
CA PHE A 145 -32.32 -8.91 -17.53
C PHE A 145 -31.02 -9.29 -18.24
N ASP A 146 -30.41 -8.31 -18.89
CA ASP A 146 -29.12 -8.44 -19.57
C ASP A 146 -27.95 -8.29 -18.57
N ALA A 147 -28.17 -7.58 -17.46
CA ALA A 147 -27.21 -7.37 -16.39
C ALA A 147 -27.90 -7.12 -15.04
N ALA A 148 -27.19 -7.36 -13.95
CA ALA A 148 -27.62 -7.02 -12.59
C ALA A 148 -26.53 -6.23 -11.86
N TRP A 149 -26.92 -5.21 -11.10
CA TRP A 149 -26.09 -4.59 -10.08
C TRP A 149 -26.53 -5.15 -8.72
N CYS A 150 -25.67 -5.97 -8.11
CA CYS A 150 -25.83 -6.51 -6.76
C CYS A 150 -24.68 -6.02 -5.86
N ASP A 151 -24.82 -6.17 -4.55
CA ASP A 151 -23.71 -5.99 -3.59
C ASP A 151 -22.79 -7.23 -3.56
N GLU A 152 -21.65 -7.13 -2.86
CA GLU A 152 -20.59 -8.16 -2.85
C GLU A 152 -21.01 -9.43 -2.08
N LEU A 153 -20.42 -10.59 -2.42
CA LEU A 153 -20.70 -11.88 -1.77
C LEU A 153 -19.95 -11.99 -0.44
N GLY A 154 -20.62 -12.27 0.68
CA GLY A 154 -19.89 -12.61 1.90
C GLY A 154 -20.80 -13.02 3.04
N CYS A 155 -20.20 -13.67 4.04
CA CYS A 155 -20.82 -13.94 5.32
C CYS A 155 -19.83 -13.62 6.45
N PRO A 156 -20.31 -13.39 7.68
CA PRO A 156 -19.45 -13.14 8.82
C PRO A 156 -18.72 -14.41 9.27
N ALA A 157 -17.54 -14.25 9.88
CA ALA A 157 -16.80 -15.35 10.51
C ALA A 157 -17.36 -15.68 11.90
N VAL A 158 -18.64 -16.03 11.96
CA VAL A 158 -19.35 -16.45 13.17
C VAL A 158 -19.82 -17.88 12.97
N ASP A 159 -19.92 -18.65 14.06
CA ASP A 159 -20.56 -19.96 14.04
C ASP A 159 -21.91 -19.86 13.31
N LYS A 160 -22.12 -20.69 12.28
CA LYS A 160 -23.32 -20.66 11.42
C LYS A 160 -23.63 -19.29 10.80
N GLY A 161 -22.62 -18.45 10.57
CA GLY A 161 -22.71 -17.22 9.78
C GLY A 161 -23.52 -17.34 8.48
N PRO A 162 -23.38 -18.45 7.71
CA PRO A 162 -24.13 -18.65 6.48
C PRO A 162 -25.66 -18.72 6.65
N ASN A 163 -26.17 -19.01 7.85
CA ASN A 163 -27.62 -19.02 8.11
C ASN A 163 -28.24 -17.63 8.02
N GLN A 164 -27.44 -16.57 8.21
CA GLN A 164 -27.88 -15.19 8.10
C GLN A 164 -26.70 -14.29 7.69
N PRO A 165 -26.29 -14.32 6.41
CA PRO A 165 -25.02 -13.73 5.95
C PRO A 165 -24.89 -12.21 6.12
N ASN A 166 -26.00 -11.49 6.30
CA ASN A 166 -26.04 -10.04 6.45
C ASN A 166 -25.76 -9.54 7.87
N VAL A 167 -25.91 -10.38 8.91
CA VAL A 167 -25.83 -9.93 10.32
C VAL A 167 -24.58 -10.39 11.03
N PHE A 168 -24.02 -9.56 11.91
CA PHE A 168 -22.96 -9.98 12.83
C PHE A 168 -22.90 -9.08 14.08
N PRO A 169 -22.25 -9.53 15.16
CA PRO A 169 -22.09 -8.73 16.38
C PRO A 169 -21.22 -7.49 16.13
N ASP A 170 -21.85 -6.35 15.82
CA ASP A 170 -21.25 -5.02 15.73
C ASP A 170 -22.21 -3.99 16.36
N PRO A 171 -21.94 -3.53 17.59
CA PRO A 171 -22.80 -2.55 18.27
C PRO A 171 -22.99 -1.23 17.53
N LYS A 172 -22.17 -0.93 16.51
CA LYS A 172 -22.27 0.28 15.69
C LYS A 172 -23.10 0.09 14.42
N SER A 173 -23.47 -1.16 14.09
CA SER A 173 -24.24 -1.50 12.90
C SER A 173 -25.75 -1.55 13.20
N ALA A 174 -26.57 -1.20 12.20
CA ALA A 174 -28.00 -1.46 12.24
C ALA A 174 -28.31 -2.97 12.19
N GLU A 175 -27.42 -3.75 11.57
CA GLU A 175 -27.48 -5.21 11.42
C GLU A 175 -26.83 -5.96 12.61
N ASN A 176 -26.80 -5.36 13.79
CA ASN A 176 -26.20 -5.95 14.99
C ASN A 176 -27.04 -7.13 15.52
N ALA A 177 -26.72 -8.34 15.05
CA ALA A 177 -27.36 -9.57 15.52
C ALA A 177 -26.41 -10.78 15.45
N ILE A 178 -26.85 -11.87 16.08
CA ILE A 178 -26.18 -13.17 16.02
C ILE A 178 -26.95 -14.04 15.01
N PRO A 179 -26.27 -14.72 14.06
CA PRO A 179 -26.92 -15.59 13.09
C PRO A 179 -27.79 -16.68 13.73
N TYR A 180 -28.83 -17.11 13.02
CA TYR A 180 -29.77 -18.11 13.55
C TYR A 180 -29.06 -19.39 14.02
N PHE A 181 -29.41 -19.83 15.23
CA PHE A 181 -28.90 -21.03 15.91
C PHE A 181 -27.39 -21.02 16.22
N SER A 182 -26.71 -19.89 16.04
CA SER A 182 -25.30 -19.71 16.31
C SER A 182 -24.98 -19.71 17.81
N GLY A 183 -23.82 -20.26 18.17
CA GLY A 183 -23.22 -20.10 19.51
C GLY A 183 -22.54 -18.74 19.73
N ALA A 184 -22.60 -17.81 18.76
CA ALA A 184 -21.97 -16.49 18.76
C ALA A 184 -20.42 -16.46 18.82
N GLY A 185 -19.78 -17.63 18.80
CA GLY A 185 -18.32 -17.74 18.69
C GLY A 185 -17.84 -17.46 17.27
N ARG A 186 -16.57 -17.07 17.13
CA ARG A 186 -15.89 -16.95 15.84
C ARG A 186 -15.83 -18.30 15.13
N SER A 187 -16.05 -18.30 13.81
CA SER A 187 -15.87 -19.49 12.98
C SER A 187 -15.38 -19.09 11.59
N ASP A 188 -14.07 -19.20 11.38
CA ASP A 188 -13.46 -18.99 10.07
C ASP A 188 -13.89 -20.10 9.09
N LEU A 189 -14.10 -21.33 9.58
CA LEU A 189 -14.58 -22.45 8.78
C LEU A 189 -15.96 -22.18 8.16
N ALA A 190 -16.89 -21.59 8.92
CA ALA A 190 -18.21 -21.26 8.42
C ALA A 190 -18.15 -20.26 7.25
N GLN A 191 -17.24 -19.27 7.35
CA GLN A 191 -17.00 -18.31 6.28
C GLN A 191 -16.35 -18.97 5.06
N GLN A 192 -15.33 -19.80 5.27
CA GLN A 192 -14.66 -20.53 4.19
C GLN A 192 -15.64 -21.43 3.42
N ARG A 193 -16.42 -22.27 4.14
CA ARG A 193 -17.40 -23.19 3.53
C ARG A 193 -18.49 -22.47 2.75
N PHE A 194 -18.89 -21.27 3.18
CA PHE A 194 -19.82 -20.44 2.42
C PHE A 194 -19.24 -20.00 1.07
N LEU A 195 -17.99 -19.53 1.07
CA LEU A 195 -17.33 -19.09 -0.15
C LEU A 195 -17.04 -20.26 -1.10
N GLU A 196 -16.58 -21.39 -0.56
CA GLU A 196 -16.36 -22.63 -1.33
C GLU A 196 -17.67 -23.15 -1.94
N ALA A 197 -18.75 -23.22 -1.16
CA ALA A 197 -20.05 -23.64 -1.67
C ALA A 197 -20.54 -22.74 -2.81
N HIS A 198 -20.38 -21.43 -2.69
CA HIS A 198 -20.69 -20.52 -3.79
C HIS A 198 -19.76 -20.74 -5.00
N ALA A 199 -18.46 -20.91 -4.80
CA ALA A 199 -17.52 -21.16 -5.88
C ALA A 199 -17.91 -22.42 -6.68
N SER A 200 -18.10 -23.55 -5.99
CA SER A 200 -18.48 -24.82 -6.62
C SER A 200 -19.87 -24.80 -7.25
N TYR A 201 -20.85 -24.12 -6.64
CA TYR A 201 -22.22 -24.08 -7.16
C TYR A 201 -22.33 -23.34 -8.51
N TRP A 202 -21.53 -22.30 -8.74
CA TRP A 202 -21.60 -21.48 -9.96
C TRP A 202 -20.58 -21.86 -11.03
N ASP A 203 -19.47 -22.53 -10.67
CA ASP A 203 -18.35 -22.81 -11.57
C ASP A 203 -18.56 -24.11 -12.37
N PRO A 204 -18.69 -24.04 -13.71
CA PRO A 204 -18.79 -25.24 -14.54
C PRO A 204 -17.51 -26.09 -14.61
N ALA A 205 -16.38 -25.61 -14.09
CA ALA A 205 -15.16 -26.39 -13.98
C ALA A 205 -15.14 -27.29 -12.73
N ASP A 206 -16.05 -27.08 -11.78
CA ASP A 206 -16.16 -27.91 -10.59
C ASP A 206 -16.78 -29.28 -10.93
N ALA A 207 -16.36 -30.33 -10.21
CA ALA A 207 -16.83 -31.69 -10.44
C ALA A 207 -18.29 -31.89 -10.01
N ASP A 208 -18.75 -31.13 -9.02
CA ASP A 208 -20.11 -31.20 -8.47
C ASP A 208 -21.08 -30.20 -9.13
N PHE A 209 -20.64 -29.54 -10.21
CA PHE A 209 -21.46 -28.57 -10.93
C PHE A 209 -22.66 -29.23 -11.63
N GLU A 210 -23.86 -28.74 -11.35
CA GLU A 210 -25.07 -29.10 -12.08
C GLU A 210 -25.47 -28.00 -13.09
N GLU A 211 -25.65 -28.37 -14.35
CA GLU A 211 -26.03 -27.43 -15.42
C GLU A 211 -27.32 -26.65 -15.11
N ALA A 212 -28.23 -27.23 -14.33
CA ALA A 212 -29.47 -26.59 -13.90
C ALA A 212 -29.25 -25.41 -12.92
N HIS A 213 -28.14 -25.39 -12.19
CA HIS A 213 -27.82 -24.34 -11.21
C HIS A 213 -27.36 -23.04 -11.87
N ASN A 214 -26.61 -23.12 -12.97
CA ASN A 214 -26.12 -21.94 -13.72
C ASN A 214 -26.26 -22.14 -15.24
N PRO A 215 -27.48 -22.25 -15.77
CA PRO A 215 -27.72 -22.72 -17.14
C PRO A 215 -27.19 -21.76 -18.22
N LEU A 216 -26.79 -22.32 -19.36
CA LEU A 216 -26.48 -21.53 -20.55
C LEU A 216 -27.73 -20.87 -21.14
N SER A 217 -27.68 -19.54 -21.31
CA SER A 217 -28.74 -18.79 -21.98
C SER A 217 -28.80 -19.15 -23.47
N PRO A 218 -29.98 -19.56 -23.98
CA PRO A 218 -30.14 -19.86 -25.40
C PRO A 218 -30.11 -18.60 -26.28
N VAL A 219 -30.18 -17.40 -25.69
CA VAL A 219 -30.23 -16.12 -26.42
C VAL A 219 -28.84 -15.60 -26.77
N TYR A 220 -27.89 -15.70 -25.84
CA TYR A 220 -26.54 -15.13 -26.00
C TYR A 220 -25.41 -16.12 -25.70
N GLY A 221 -25.71 -17.36 -25.31
CA GLY A 221 -24.73 -18.44 -25.14
C GLY A 221 -23.82 -18.32 -23.92
N GLY A 222 -24.13 -17.46 -22.96
CA GLY A 222 -23.40 -17.35 -21.69
C GLY A 222 -24.24 -17.82 -20.50
N ARG A 223 -23.59 -18.11 -19.37
CA ARG A 223 -24.24 -18.52 -18.12
C ARG A 223 -24.90 -17.34 -17.40
N MET A 224 -25.74 -17.63 -16.41
CA MET A 224 -26.46 -16.62 -15.62
C MET A 224 -25.52 -15.86 -14.67
N VAL A 225 -24.63 -16.58 -13.99
CA VAL A 225 -23.58 -16.03 -13.13
C VAL A 225 -22.22 -16.31 -13.77
N ASP A 226 -21.41 -15.26 -13.93
CA ASP A 226 -20.01 -15.38 -14.38
C ASP A 226 -19.12 -15.49 -13.14
N ILE A 227 -18.58 -16.68 -12.87
CA ILE A 227 -17.79 -16.95 -11.65
C ILE A 227 -16.52 -16.08 -11.59
N GLU A 228 -15.93 -15.73 -12.73
CA GLU A 228 -14.80 -14.80 -12.81
C GLU A 228 -15.17 -13.37 -12.37
N ARG A 229 -16.45 -13.12 -12.05
CA ARG A 229 -17.01 -11.84 -11.59
C ARG A 229 -17.68 -11.92 -10.23
N VAL A 230 -17.40 -12.96 -9.46
CA VAL A 230 -17.79 -13.03 -8.05
C VAL A 230 -16.72 -12.35 -7.21
N TYR A 231 -17.11 -11.30 -6.49
CA TYR A 231 -16.22 -10.58 -5.58
C TYR A 231 -16.64 -10.82 -4.15
N VAL A 232 -15.65 -11.06 -3.30
CA VAL A 232 -15.91 -11.34 -1.90
C VAL A 232 -15.89 -10.04 -1.10
N TRP A 233 -16.96 -9.81 -0.34
CA TRP A 233 -17.13 -8.68 0.55
C TRP A 233 -16.02 -8.64 1.60
N ALA A 234 -15.59 -7.42 1.92
CA ALA A 234 -14.60 -7.15 2.97
C ALA A 234 -13.23 -7.81 2.75
N TRP A 235 -12.85 -8.08 1.50
CA TRP A 235 -11.44 -8.22 1.12
C TRP A 235 -10.88 -6.82 0.83
N ASP A 236 -9.93 -6.35 1.66
CA ASP A 236 -9.27 -5.05 1.44
C ASP A 236 -7.74 -5.15 1.48
N ALA A 237 -7.07 -4.06 1.08
CA ALA A 237 -5.63 -4.03 0.93
C ALA A 237 -4.85 -3.80 2.24
N ARG A 238 -5.52 -3.75 3.41
CA ARG A 238 -4.82 -3.57 4.68
C ARG A 238 -3.95 -4.81 4.96
N PRO A 239 -2.66 -4.64 5.27
CA PRO A 239 -1.78 -5.78 5.48
C PRO A 239 -2.14 -6.52 6.77
N PHE A 240 -2.17 -7.84 6.72
CA PHE A 240 -2.25 -8.69 7.91
C PHE A 240 -0.83 -9.00 8.43
N PRO A 241 -0.56 -8.99 9.76
CA PRO A 241 -1.50 -8.82 10.87
C PRO A 241 -1.70 -7.36 11.31
N ALA A 242 -1.11 -6.39 10.61
CA ALA A 242 -1.21 -4.98 11.00
C ALA A 242 -2.68 -4.58 11.17
N PHE A 243 -3.53 -4.80 10.16
CA PHE A 243 -4.97 -4.94 10.40
C PHE A 243 -5.25 -6.41 10.73
N PRO A 244 -5.96 -6.70 11.83
CA PRO A 244 -6.71 -5.78 12.71
C PRO A 244 -5.95 -5.16 13.89
N ALA A 245 -4.69 -5.50 14.12
CA ALA A 245 -4.03 -5.30 15.41
C ALA A 245 -3.58 -3.84 15.74
N LEU A 246 -3.36 -2.95 14.77
CA LEU A 246 -3.02 -1.53 15.02
C LEU A 246 -4.29 -0.67 15.25
N GLY A 247 -4.84 -0.78 16.46
CA GLY A 247 -6.07 -0.06 16.86
C GLY A 247 -5.95 1.48 16.92
N ASP A 248 -4.72 2.01 16.94
CA ASP A 248 -4.43 3.45 16.83
C ASP A 248 -4.65 3.99 15.41
N ARG A 249 -4.50 3.13 14.39
CA ARG A 249 -4.72 3.46 12.98
C ARG A 249 -6.14 3.11 12.51
N TRP A 250 -6.71 2.03 13.03
CA TRP A 250 -8.00 1.51 12.59
C TRP A 250 -8.96 1.31 13.77
N THR A 251 -10.09 2.03 13.75
CA THR A 251 -11.09 1.98 14.83
C THR A 251 -12.07 0.81 14.72
N ASP A 252 -12.03 0.07 13.61
CA ASP A 252 -12.86 -1.09 13.28
C ASP A 252 -12.14 -2.44 13.47
N GLY A 253 -10.90 -2.45 13.97
CA GLY A 253 -10.12 -3.68 14.17
C GLY A 253 -10.83 -4.73 15.04
N GLY A 254 -11.57 -4.31 16.08
CA GLY A 254 -12.33 -5.23 16.92
C GLY A 254 -13.42 -6.01 16.20
N ASN A 255 -13.97 -5.46 15.11
CA ASN A 255 -15.02 -6.13 14.33
C ASN A 255 -14.45 -7.23 13.43
N TRP A 256 -13.12 -7.28 13.22
CA TRP A 256 -12.48 -8.33 12.42
C TRP A 256 -12.83 -9.73 12.92
N HIS A 257 -12.84 -9.96 14.24
CA HIS A 257 -13.03 -11.31 14.80
C HIS A 257 -14.32 -12.00 14.35
N CYS A 258 -15.43 -11.27 14.24
CA CYS A 258 -16.74 -11.84 13.91
C CYS A 258 -17.37 -11.20 12.65
N GLY A 259 -16.70 -10.28 11.98
CA GLY A 259 -17.20 -9.67 10.75
C GLY A 259 -16.73 -10.40 9.50
N HIS A 260 -17.05 -9.80 8.35
CA HIS A 260 -16.81 -10.38 7.03
C HIS A 260 -15.35 -10.32 6.54
N TRP A 261 -14.47 -9.58 7.22
CA TRP A 261 -13.10 -9.36 6.74
C TRP A 261 -12.33 -10.65 6.47
N LEU A 262 -11.65 -10.69 5.34
CA LEU A 262 -10.84 -11.84 4.90
C LEU A 262 -9.34 -11.72 5.23
N ASN A 263 -8.96 -10.55 5.75
CA ASN A 263 -7.71 -10.17 6.39
C ASN A 263 -6.97 -11.33 7.09
N GLY A 264 -6.04 -12.04 6.45
CA GLY A 264 -5.29 -13.14 7.09
C GLY A 264 -6.06 -14.46 7.30
N ARG A 265 -7.31 -14.55 6.83
CA ARG A 265 -8.12 -15.79 6.86
C ARG A 265 -8.01 -16.62 5.59
N LEU A 266 -7.89 -15.98 4.43
CA LEU A 266 -7.80 -16.67 3.13
C LEU A 266 -6.59 -17.62 3.01
N GLY A 267 -5.52 -17.35 3.78
CA GLY A 267 -4.32 -18.19 3.79
C GLY A 267 -4.33 -19.27 4.87
N SER A 268 -5.36 -19.32 5.73
CA SER A 268 -5.46 -20.31 6.81
C SER A 268 -5.95 -21.64 6.24
N PRO A 269 -5.23 -22.76 6.44
CA PRO A 269 -5.72 -24.06 6.02
C PRO A 269 -6.87 -24.54 6.91
N ASP A 270 -7.86 -25.18 6.30
CA ASP A 270 -8.75 -26.08 7.04
C ASP A 270 -8.03 -27.40 7.37
N ALA A 271 -8.54 -28.10 8.38
CA ALA A 271 -7.94 -29.34 8.87
C ALA A 271 -7.88 -30.42 7.78
N GLY A 272 -8.92 -30.53 6.93
CA GLY A 272 -8.97 -31.51 5.85
C GLY A 272 -7.89 -31.27 4.80
N ALA A 273 -7.76 -30.04 4.32
CA ALA A 273 -6.70 -29.67 3.38
C ALA A 273 -5.30 -29.94 3.95
N LEU A 274 -5.07 -29.63 5.24
CA LEU A 274 -3.80 -29.91 5.92
C LEU A 274 -3.50 -31.41 6.01
N ILE A 275 -4.50 -32.24 6.34
CA ILE A 275 -4.36 -33.70 6.41
C ILE A 275 -3.89 -34.24 5.05
N ASN A 276 -4.56 -33.84 3.96
CA ASN A 276 -4.19 -34.30 2.61
C ASN A 276 -2.83 -33.77 2.15
N ALA A 277 -2.43 -32.57 2.56
CA ALA A 277 -1.08 -32.06 2.30
C ALA A 277 0.00 -32.93 3.00
N ILE A 278 -0.20 -33.27 4.28
CA ILE A 278 0.72 -34.14 5.02
C ILE A 278 0.80 -35.54 4.39
N LEU A 279 -0.34 -36.13 4.01
CA LEU A 279 -0.36 -37.42 3.33
C LEU A 279 0.43 -37.37 2.01
N ALA A 280 0.25 -36.32 1.22
CA ALA A 280 0.97 -36.12 -0.03
C ALA A 280 2.49 -35.97 0.17
N ASP A 281 2.93 -35.22 1.18
CA ASP A 281 4.36 -35.07 1.53
C ASP A 281 5.00 -36.41 1.91
N HIS A 282 4.22 -37.35 2.44
CA HIS A 282 4.64 -38.72 2.73
C HIS A 282 4.41 -39.73 1.59
N GLY A 283 3.94 -39.27 0.42
CA GLY A 283 3.69 -40.12 -0.75
C GLY A 283 2.48 -41.06 -0.61
N LEU A 284 1.52 -40.72 0.26
CA LEU A 284 0.29 -41.47 0.50
C LEU A 284 -0.87 -40.92 -0.35
N PRO A 285 -1.87 -41.75 -0.69
CA PRO A 285 -3.07 -41.28 -1.40
C PRO A 285 -3.87 -40.29 -0.54
N ALA A 286 -4.62 -39.42 -1.20
CA ALA A 286 -5.55 -38.51 -0.53
C ALA A 286 -6.63 -39.31 0.23
N ALA A 287 -7.01 -38.79 1.39
CA ALA A 287 -8.11 -39.29 2.19
C ALA A 287 -9.39 -38.49 1.91
N ASP A 288 -10.54 -39.09 2.19
CA ASP A 288 -11.80 -38.35 2.30
C ASP A 288 -11.77 -37.51 3.57
N VAL A 289 -11.88 -36.19 3.40
CA VAL A 289 -11.81 -35.19 4.46
C VAL A 289 -13.02 -34.25 4.44
N ALA A 290 -14.09 -34.60 3.72
CA ALA A 290 -15.27 -33.74 3.53
C ALA A 290 -15.94 -33.32 4.86
N HIS A 291 -15.76 -34.14 5.90
CA HIS A 291 -16.30 -33.91 7.24
C HIS A 291 -15.21 -33.74 8.31
N ALA A 292 -13.97 -33.44 7.90
CA ALA A 292 -12.87 -33.11 8.80
C ALA A 292 -12.91 -31.62 9.17
N ASP A 293 -13.82 -31.27 10.08
CA ASP A 293 -14.02 -29.89 10.50
C ASP A 293 -12.87 -29.37 11.39
N GLY A 294 -12.29 -28.23 11.00
CA GLY A 294 -11.32 -27.52 11.80
C GLY A 294 -10.60 -26.46 10.97
N THR A 295 -10.09 -25.42 11.62
CA THR A 295 -9.22 -24.42 10.98
C THR A 295 -8.05 -24.10 11.89
N LEU A 296 -6.96 -23.65 11.31
CA LEU A 296 -5.79 -23.18 12.04
C LEU A 296 -5.02 -22.17 11.18
N HIS A 297 -4.13 -21.40 11.77
CA HIS A 297 -3.36 -20.40 11.02
C HIS A 297 -2.07 -20.94 10.40
N GLY A 298 -1.64 -22.15 10.77
CA GLY A 298 -0.45 -22.80 10.23
C GLY A 298 0.02 -23.97 11.07
N TYR A 299 0.80 -24.87 10.48
CA TYR A 299 1.28 -26.09 11.12
C TYR A 299 2.75 -26.35 10.76
N VAL A 300 3.57 -26.78 11.72
CA VAL A 300 5.02 -26.97 11.49
C VAL A 300 5.42 -28.40 11.82
N VAL A 301 5.84 -29.15 10.79
CA VAL A 301 6.56 -30.42 10.95
C VAL A 301 8.05 -30.11 10.93
N ALA A 302 8.65 -29.96 12.11
CA ALA A 302 10.04 -29.50 12.24
C ALA A 302 11.07 -30.60 11.94
N ASP A 303 10.72 -31.85 12.23
CA ASP A 303 11.62 -33.00 12.15
C ASP A 303 11.05 -34.09 11.23
N PRO A 304 11.90 -34.89 10.57
CA PRO A 304 11.47 -36.08 9.85
C PRO A 304 10.66 -36.99 10.79
N SER A 305 9.40 -37.24 10.44
CA SER A 305 8.47 -38.03 11.24
C SER A 305 7.64 -38.94 10.34
N SER A 306 6.81 -39.80 10.93
CA SER A 306 5.83 -40.57 10.16
C SER A 306 4.58 -39.74 9.89
N ALA A 307 3.84 -40.04 8.82
CA ALA A 307 2.55 -39.41 8.54
C ALA A 307 1.60 -39.48 9.75
N ARG A 308 1.57 -40.62 10.45
CA ARG A 308 0.80 -40.79 11.68
C ARG A 308 1.20 -39.76 12.75
N ALA A 309 2.50 -39.63 13.04
CA ALA A 309 2.99 -38.72 14.06
C ALA A 309 2.70 -37.24 13.72
N ALA A 310 2.73 -36.88 12.44
CA ALA A 310 2.35 -35.54 11.99
C ALA A 310 0.82 -35.30 12.04
N LEU A 311 -0.02 -36.33 11.85
CA LEU A 311 -1.47 -36.19 11.85
C LEU A 311 -2.09 -36.29 13.25
N GLU A 312 -1.49 -37.07 14.15
CA GLU A 312 -2.04 -37.39 15.47
C GLU A 312 -2.41 -36.15 16.31
N PRO A 313 -1.58 -35.08 16.40
CA PRO A 313 -1.98 -33.87 17.12
C PRO A 313 -3.22 -33.18 16.54
N ILE A 314 -3.43 -33.24 15.23
CA ILE A 314 -4.60 -32.66 14.54
C ILE A 314 -5.83 -33.51 14.85
N VAL A 315 -5.70 -34.83 14.71
CA VAL A 315 -6.77 -35.80 14.96
C VAL A 315 -7.29 -35.69 16.40
N GLU A 316 -6.39 -35.64 17.38
CA GLU A 316 -6.75 -35.55 18.80
C GLU A 316 -7.42 -34.21 19.15
N LEU A 317 -6.83 -33.09 18.72
CA LEU A 317 -7.30 -31.76 19.11
C LEU A 317 -8.66 -31.44 18.48
N PHE A 318 -8.81 -31.70 17.17
CA PHE A 318 -10.02 -31.41 16.39
C PHE A 318 -11.08 -32.52 16.45
N ASP A 319 -10.88 -33.55 17.28
CA ASP A 319 -11.89 -34.59 17.52
C ASP A 319 -12.22 -35.43 16.29
N LEU A 320 -11.21 -35.81 15.52
CA LEU A 320 -11.40 -36.54 14.28
C LEU A 320 -11.36 -38.06 14.55
N ALA A 321 -12.30 -38.79 13.94
CA ALA A 321 -12.19 -40.22 13.73
C ALA A 321 -11.42 -40.46 12.43
N VAL A 322 -10.56 -41.48 12.45
CA VAL A 322 -9.89 -42.01 11.27
C VAL A 322 -10.41 -43.43 11.06
N CYS A 323 -11.04 -43.69 9.92
CA CYS A 323 -11.51 -45.02 9.54
C CYS A 323 -11.04 -45.38 8.13
N GLU A 324 -10.91 -46.66 7.86
CA GLU A 324 -10.64 -47.19 6.51
C GLU A 324 -11.97 -47.60 5.88
N GLU A 325 -12.26 -47.08 4.69
CA GLU A 325 -13.36 -47.48 3.83
C GLU A 325 -12.81 -48.04 2.51
N ALA A 326 -13.67 -48.59 1.65
CA ALA A 326 -13.25 -49.28 0.43
C ALA A 326 -12.42 -48.39 -0.53
N GLU A 327 -12.61 -47.07 -0.48
CA GLU A 327 -11.94 -46.09 -1.33
C GLU A 327 -10.69 -45.47 -0.68
N GLY A 328 -10.43 -45.72 0.60
CA GLY A 328 -9.27 -45.20 1.32
C GLY A 328 -9.55 -44.81 2.77
N LEU A 329 -8.67 -43.97 3.33
CA LEU A 329 -8.87 -43.41 4.66
C LEU A 329 -9.95 -42.30 4.62
N VAL A 330 -10.76 -42.25 5.66
CA VAL A 330 -11.80 -41.24 5.87
C VAL A 330 -11.56 -40.57 7.20
N PHE A 331 -11.46 -39.24 7.19
CA PHE A 331 -11.35 -38.38 8.36
C PHE A 331 -12.66 -37.62 8.53
N ARG A 332 -13.27 -37.76 9.70
CA ARG A 332 -14.53 -37.08 10.02
C ARG A 332 -14.64 -36.76 11.48
N ARG A 333 -15.35 -35.70 11.84
CA ARG A 333 -15.62 -35.39 13.25
C ARG A 333 -16.29 -36.56 13.98
N ARG A 334 -15.75 -36.93 15.15
CA ARG A 334 -16.30 -38.01 15.98
C ARG A 334 -17.76 -37.71 16.35
N GLY A 335 -18.62 -38.70 16.18
CA GLY A 335 -20.05 -38.58 16.48
C GLY A 335 -20.87 -37.74 15.48
N ALA A 336 -20.25 -37.14 14.46
CA ALA A 336 -20.98 -36.50 13.37
C ALA A 336 -21.61 -37.58 12.47
N GLN A 337 -22.93 -37.70 12.54
CA GLN A 337 -23.71 -38.60 11.70
C GLN A 337 -25.03 -37.92 11.31
N ASN A 338 -25.34 -37.93 10.02
CA ASN A 338 -26.59 -37.38 9.47
C ASN A 338 -27.81 -38.29 9.71
N ALA A 339 -27.56 -39.55 10.10
CA ALA A 339 -28.56 -40.54 10.45
C ALA A 339 -28.72 -40.65 11.98
N PRO A 340 -29.90 -41.05 12.49
CA PRO A 340 -30.07 -41.37 13.90
C PRO A 340 -29.12 -42.51 14.32
N PRO A 341 -28.69 -42.55 15.61
CA PRO A 341 -27.88 -43.65 16.13
C PRO A 341 -28.53 -45.01 15.81
N ALA A 342 -27.71 -45.99 15.41
CA ALA A 342 -28.18 -47.35 15.21
C ALA A 342 -28.62 -47.95 16.55
N GLU A 343 -29.88 -48.33 16.67
CA GLU A 343 -30.38 -48.99 17.89
C GLU A 343 -30.04 -50.49 17.85
N ILE A 344 -29.44 -50.99 18.94
CA ILE A 344 -29.07 -52.40 19.12
C ILE A 344 -29.92 -53.00 20.24
N SER A 345 -30.98 -53.70 19.86
CA SER A 345 -31.88 -54.39 20.80
C SER A 345 -31.60 -55.90 20.93
N GLU A 346 -30.95 -56.49 19.94
CA GLU A 346 -30.65 -57.93 19.89
C GLU A 346 -29.17 -58.19 20.14
N LEU A 347 -28.87 -58.95 21.19
CA LEU A 347 -27.52 -59.28 21.62
C LEU A 347 -27.31 -60.78 21.65
N VAL A 348 -26.08 -61.23 21.42
CA VAL A 348 -25.70 -62.63 21.47
C VAL A 348 -24.89 -62.91 22.73
N SER A 349 -25.25 -64.00 23.41
CA SER A 349 -24.38 -64.58 24.43
C SER A 349 -23.50 -65.65 23.78
N ASP A 350 -22.18 -65.50 23.88
CA ASP A 350 -21.20 -66.48 23.40
C ASP A 350 -20.88 -67.58 24.43
N GLY A 351 -21.59 -67.58 25.57
CA GLY A 351 -21.45 -68.56 26.67
C GLY A 351 -20.18 -68.44 27.51
N GLY A 352 -19.20 -67.62 27.09
CA GLY A 352 -17.94 -67.38 27.80
C GLY A 352 -17.83 -65.99 28.43
N ASN A 353 -18.61 -65.02 27.93
CA ASN A 353 -18.57 -63.62 28.34
C ASN A 353 -19.96 -63.11 28.80
N PRO A 354 -20.00 -62.04 29.63
CA PRO A 354 -21.25 -61.34 29.90
C PRO A 354 -21.85 -60.77 28.59
N VAL A 355 -23.18 -60.68 28.53
CA VAL A 355 -23.91 -60.18 27.34
C VAL A 355 -23.54 -58.72 27.03
N ILE A 356 -23.33 -57.91 28.07
CA ILE A 356 -22.76 -56.58 28.00
C ILE A 356 -21.71 -56.48 29.10
N GLU A 357 -20.50 -56.07 28.75
CA GLU A 357 -19.44 -55.70 29.66
C GLU A 357 -19.30 -54.18 29.68
N THR A 358 -19.50 -53.54 30.83
CA THR A 358 -19.31 -52.10 30.99
C THR A 358 -18.08 -51.83 31.86
N VAL A 359 -17.11 -51.12 31.31
CA VAL A 359 -15.90 -50.68 32.00
C VAL A 359 -15.93 -49.17 32.17
N ARG A 360 -15.84 -48.68 33.41
CA ARG A 360 -15.78 -47.26 33.73
C ARG A 360 -14.43 -46.88 34.31
N SER A 361 -13.74 -45.92 33.69
CA SER A 361 -12.53 -45.34 34.24
C SER A 361 -12.84 -44.55 35.52
N PRO A 362 -12.13 -44.80 36.63
CA PRO A 362 -12.36 -44.09 37.88
C PRO A 362 -11.86 -42.64 37.80
N ASP A 363 -12.58 -41.73 38.47
CA ASP A 363 -12.37 -40.27 38.35
C ASP A 363 -10.94 -39.80 38.66
N HIS A 364 -10.23 -40.48 39.55
CA HIS A 364 -8.84 -40.13 39.91
C HIS A 364 -7.81 -40.47 38.81
N GLN A 365 -8.18 -41.29 37.82
CA GLN A 365 -7.34 -41.58 36.66
C GLN A 365 -7.54 -40.55 35.54
N LEU A 366 -8.62 -39.75 35.58
CA LEU A 366 -8.90 -38.72 34.60
C LEU A 366 -8.11 -37.43 34.92
N PRO A 367 -7.68 -36.66 33.91
CA PRO A 367 -7.02 -35.39 34.12
C PRO A 367 -7.96 -34.38 34.78
N VAL A 368 -7.44 -33.67 35.78
CA VAL A 368 -8.10 -32.54 36.45
C VAL A 368 -7.70 -31.22 35.80
N GLU A 369 -6.49 -31.16 35.25
CA GLU A 369 -6.00 -30.01 34.48
C GLU A 369 -5.50 -30.47 33.11
N LEU A 370 -5.92 -29.76 32.07
CA LEU A 370 -5.36 -29.86 30.74
C LEU A 370 -4.62 -28.56 30.41
N VAL A 371 -3.47 -28.69 29.75
CA VAL A 371 -2.67 -27.59 29.24
C VAL A 371 -2.42 -27.82 27.74
N LEU A 372 -2.68 -26.79 26.93
CA LEU A 372 -2.41 -26.80 25.50
C LEU A 372 -1.41 -25.68 25.19
N ALA A 373 -0.23 -26.05 24.70
CA ALA A 373 0.78 -25.12 24.19
C ALA A 373 0.74 -25.08 22.66
N PHE A 374 0.87 -23.89 22.08
CA PHE A 374 0.78 -23.61 20.64
C PHE A 374 1.51 -22.30 20.30
N ARG A 375 1.59 -21.92 19.02
CA ARG A 375 2.11 -20.61 18.60
C ARG A 375 0.98 -19.60 18.36
N GLU A 376 1.14 -18.36 18.83
CA GLU A 376 0.09 -17.32 18.72
C GLU A 376 0.38 -16.33 17.57
N PRO A 377 -0.50 -16.23 16.55
CA PRO A 377 -0.25 -15.40 15.36
C PRO A 377 -0.12 -13.91 15.66
N PHE A 378 -0.83 -13.40 16.67
CA PHE A 378 -0.77 -11.97 17.06
C PHE A 378 0.31 -11.62 18.07
N ALA A 379 1.12 -12.59 18.48
CA ALA A 379 2.26 -12.42 19.38
C ALA A 379 3.57 -12.81 18.69
N GLU A 380 3.73 -12.43 17.42
CA GLU A 380 4.92 -12.75 16.60
C GLU A 380 5.25 -14.26 16.56
N TYR A 381 4.21 -15.11 16.57
CA TYR A 381 4.34 -16.56 16.59
C TYR A 381 5.11 -17.12 17.80
N GLN A 382 5.19 -16.35 18.89
CA GLN A 382 5.72 -16.84 20.17
C GLN A 382 4.83 -17.95 20.73
N THR A 383 5.45 -18.82 21.55
CA THR A 383 4.73 -19.88 22.25
C THR A 383 3.77 -19.29 23.27
N ALA A 384 2.52 -19.71 23.20
CA ALA A 384 1.47 -19.43 24.16
C ALA A 384 0.94 -20.75 24.74
N ALA A 385 0.30 -20.69 25.91
CA ALA A 385 -0.37 -21.83 26.50
C ALA A 385 -1.68 -21.43 27.17
N VAL A 386 -2.70 -22.28 27.01
CA VAL A 386 -3.99 -22.16 27.69
C VAL A 386 -4.20 -23.37 28.60
N ARG A 387 -4.96 -23.18 29.68
CA ARG A 387 -5.26 -24.22 30.66
C ARG A 387 -6.75 -24.27 30.98
N ASN A 388 -7.25 -25.47 31.21
CA ASN A 388 -8.59 -25.72 31.74
C ASN A 388 -8.48 -26.62 32.96
N VAL A 389 -9.13 -26.21 34.06
CA VAL A 389 -9.19 -26.97 35.32
C VAL A 389 -10.64 -27.38 35.57
N ARG A 390 -10.85 -28.68 35.80
CA ARG A 390 -12.16 -29.21 36.19
C ARG A 390 -12.37 -29.09 37.69
N PHE A 391 -13.20 -28.15 38.11
CA PHE A 391 -13.57 -27.99 39.51
C PHE A 391 -14.39 -29.19 40.03
N GLY A 392 -14.08 -29.65 41.24
CA GLY A 392 -14.81 -30.75 41.91
C GLY A 392 -14.31 -32.17 41.61
N ALA A 393 -13.28 -32.33 40.76
CA ALA A 393 -12.61 -33.62 40.58
C ALA A 393 -11.72 -33.94 41.80
N THR A 394 -11.62 -35.23 42.15
CA THR A 394 -10.90 -35.69 43.35
C THR A 394 -9.42 -36.02 43.13
N GLY A 395 -8.93 -35.98 41.88
CA GLY A 395 -7.54 -36.26 41.50
C GLY A 395 -6.63 -35.03 41.42
N SER A 396 -5.38 -35.23 40.98
CA SER A 396 -4.38 -34.17 40.72
C SER A 396 -3.63 -34.34 39.39
N ARG A 397 -4.13 -35.23 38.51
CA ARG A 397 -3.47 -35.53 37.24
C ARG A 397 -3.55 -34.33 36.30
N GLN A 398 -2.40 -33.92 35.77
CA GLN A 398 -2.27 -32.92 34.73
C GLN A 398 -1.87 -33.61 33.43
N GLN A 399 -2.40 -33.15 32.30
CA GLN A 399 -1.98 -33.58 30.97
C GLN A 399 -1.70 -32.36 30.10
N THR A 400 -0.56 -32.38 29.41
CA THR A 400 -0.10 -31.30 28.54
C THR A 400 -0.01 -31.81 27.11
N ILE A 401 -0.48 -31.02 26.14
CA ILE A 401 -0.20 -31.20 24.72
C ILE A 401 0.60 -30.01 24.22
N ASP A 402 1.72 -30.33 23.57
CA ASP A 402 2.48 -29.39 22.74
C ASP A 402 2.00 -29.53 21.30
N PHE A 403 1.06 -28.67 20.90
CA PHE A 403 0.48 -28.69 19.57
C PHE A 403 1.39 -27.90 18.61
N PRO A 404 1.94 -28.51 17.55
CA PRO A 404 2.89 -27.86 16.64
C PRO A 404 2.20 -26.91 15.62
N GLY A 405 0.95 -26.51 15.90
CA GLY A 405 0.20 -25.57 15.09
C GLY A 405 0.11 -24.16 15.68
N VAL A 406 -0.43 -23.27 14.86
CA VAL A 406 -0.66 -21.85 15.14
C VAL A 406 -2.16 -21.66 15.35
N LEU A 407 -2.54 -21.21 16.54
CA LEU A 407 -3.94 -21.01 16.95
C LEU A 407 -4.07 -19.65 17.62
N GLU A 408 -5.26 -19.04 17.56
CA GLU A 408 -5.58 -17.93 18.45
C GLU A 408 -5.83 -18.45 19.87
N THR A 409 -5.45 -17.69 20.88
CA THR A 409 -5.68 -17.99 22.30
C THR A 409 -7.16 -18.33 22.59
N GLY A 410 -8.09 -17.57 22.01
CA GLY A 410 -9.53 -17.87 22.11
C GLY A 410 -9.91 -19.23 21.53
N GLN A 411 -9.31 -19.62 20.40
CA GLN A 411 -9.54 -20.89 19.73
C GLN A 411 -8.98 -22.06 20.55
N GLY A 412 -7.73 -21.94 21.00
CA GLY A 412 -7.08 -22.95 21.82
C GLY A 412 -7.87 -23.24 23.10
N ARG A 413 -8.44 -22.19 23.73
CA ARG A 413 -9.29 -22.36 24.91
C ARG A 413 -10.58 -23.11 24.60
N ALA A 414 -11.26 -22.77 23.50
CA ALA A 414 -12.48 -23.48 23.10
C ALA A 414 -12.23 -24.97 22.81
N LEU A 415 -11.15 -25.28 22.07
CA LEU A 415 -10.74 -26.66 21.79
C LEU A 415 -10.38 -27.43 23.07
N LEU A 416 -9.67 -26.80 24.01
CA LEU A 416 -9.30 -27.41 25.28
C LEU A 416 -10.52 -27.66 26.19
N ASP A 417 -11.50 -26.75 26.18
CA ASP A 417 -12.77 -26.91 26.91
C ASP A 417 -13.59 -28.08 26.35
N ASP A 418 -13.69 -28.19 25.02
CA ASP A 418 -14.32 -29.34 24.35
C ASP A 418 -13.59 -30.63 24.71
N TRP A 419 -12.27 -30.63 24.68
CA TRP A 419 -11.46 -31.81 24.98
C TRP A 419 -11.57 -32.28 26.44
N MET A 420 -11.58 -31.36 27.40
CA MET A 420 -11.86 -31.65 28.82
C MET A 420 -13.24 -32.29 29.01
N ARG A 421 -14.26 -31.78 28.31
CA ARG A 421 -15.60 -32.39 28.33
C ARG A 421 -15.58 -33.80 27.75
N ARG A 422 -14.93 -34.01 26.61
CA ARG A 422 -14.80 -35.31 25.95
C ARG A 422 -14.17 -36.36 26.85
N ILE A 423 -12.99 -36.09 27.41
CA ILE A 423 -12.27 -37.06 28.27
C ILE A 423 -13.14 -37.54 29.44
N TRP A 424 -13.92 -36.63 30.04
CA TRP A 424 -14.78 -36.95 31.17
C TRP A 424 -16.11 -37.62 30.78
N SER A 425 -16.66 -37.30 29.61
CA SER A 425 -17.87 -37.94 29.07
C SER A 425 -17.57 -39.32 28.50
N GLU A 426 -16.39 -39.53 27.93
CA GLU A 426 -15.98 -40.78 27.30
C GLU A 426 -15.39 -41.79 28.32
N ARG A 427 -15.71 -41.71 29.60
CA ARG A 427 -15.09 -42.58 30.63
C ARG A 427 -15.69 -43.98 30.74
N GLU A 428 -16.80 -44.23 30.06
CA GLU A 428 -17.47 -45.53 30.03
C GLU A 428 -17.28 -46.19 28.66
N GLN A 429 -16.89 -47.46 28.68
CA GLN A 429 -16.74 -48.32 27.52
C GLN A 429 -17.68 -49.51 27.69
N VAL A 430 -18.36 -49.89 26.62
CA VAL A 430 -19.21 -51.08 26.56
C VAL A 430 -18.66 -52.05 25.53
N THR A 431 -18.67 -53.34 25.85
CA THR A 431 -18.34 -54.43 24.94
C THR A 431 -19.50 -55.41 24.91
N PHE A 432 -19.96 -55.76 23.71
CA PHE A 432 -21.09 -56.67 23.52
C PHE A 432 -20.93 -57.45 22.20
N ALA A 433 -21.72 -58.50 22.00
CA ALA A 433 -21.71 -59.29 20.78
C ALA A 433 -23.07 -59.28 20.06
N ILE A 434 -23.04 -59.33 18.74
CA ILE A 434 -24.24 -59.37 17.87
C ILE A 434 -24.19 -60.56 16.88
N ALA A 435 -25.37 -61.03 16.47
CA ALA A 435 -25.53 -62.20 15.58
C ALA A 435 -25.37 -61.84 14.10
N GLU A 436 -25.88 -60.68 13.71
CA GLU A 436 -26.02 -60.28 12.32
C GLU A 436 -24.87 -59.37 11.88
N HIS A 437 -24.32 -59.65 10.69
CA HIS A 437 -23.36 -58.76 10.05
C HIS A 437 -24.10 -57.53 9.51
N ARG A 438 -24.29 -56.55 10.39
CA ARG A 438 -24.84 -55.24 10.07
C ARG A 438 -23.77 -54.32 9.50
N ALA A 439 -23.92 -53.95 8.23
CA ALA A 439 -22.96 -53.10 7.52
C ALA A 439 -22.86 -51.67 8.10
N ASP A 440 -23.91 -51.21 8.78
CA ASP A 440 -23.97 -49.91 9.43
C ASP A 440 -23.23 -49.85 10.78
N ILE A 441 -22.83 -51.01 11.32
CA ILE A 441 -21.98 -51.12 12.51
C ILE A 441 -20.53 -51.29 12.06
N ARG A 442 -19.76 -50.21 12.20
CA ARG A 442 -18.36 -50.10 11.82
C ARG A 442 -17.64 -49.15 12.79
N PRO A 443 -16.30 -49.19 12.91
CA PRO A 443 -15.57 -48.19 13.69
C PRO A 443 -15.99 -46.76 13.31
N GLY A 444 -16.27 -45.94 14.32
CA GLY A 444 -16.80 -44.59 14.20
C GLY A 444 -18.32 -44.48 13.96
N ALA A 445 -19.07 -45.58 13.90
CA ALA A 445 -20.54 -45.54 13.88
C ALA A 445 -21.07 -45.15 15.27
N VAL A 446 -22.18 -44.40 15.32
CA VAL A 446 -22.85 -44.08 16.59
C VAL A 446 -24.03 -45.03 16.80
N LEU A 447 -24.10 -45.62 17.98
CA LEU A 447 -25.14 -46.56 18.36
C LEU A 447 -25.80 -46.19 19.68
N ARG A 448 -27.03 -46.66 19.85
CA ARG A 448 -27.74 -46.64 21.12
C ARG A 448 -27.96 -48.07 21.57
N LEU A 449 -27.66 -48.34 22.83
CA LEU A 449 -27.79 -49.67 23.44
C LEU A 449 -28.85 -49.59 24.56
N PRO A 450 -30.15 -49.80 24.26
CA PRO A 450 -31.22 -49.72 25.28
C PRO A 450 -31.04 -50.67 26.46
N ALA A 451 -30.29 -51.76 26.27
CA ALA A 451 -29.97 -52.73 27.32
C ALA A 451 -28.81 -52.30 28.23
N ALA A 452 -28.11 -51.18 27.93
CA ALA A 452 -27.08 -50.63 28.79
C ALA A 452 -27.68 -49.94 30.02
N GLU A 453 -26.92 -49.88 31.12
CA GLU A 453 -27.36 -49.21 32.35
C GLU A 453 -27.49 -47.68 32.18
N VAL A 454 -26.80 -47.10 31.20
CA VAL A 454 -26.77 -45.66 30.96
C VAL A 454 -27.43 -45.35 29.62
N ASP A 455 -28.45 -44.50 29.65
CA ASP A 455 -29.07 -43.95 28.44
C ASP A 455 -28.13 -42.91 27.81
N SER A 456 -27.26 -43.39 26.93
CA SER A 456 -26.28 -42.59 26.22
C SER A 456 -26.04 -43.12 24.81
N ASP A 457 -25.44 -42.26 23.99
CA ASP A 457 -24.94 -42.67 22.68
C ASP A 457 -23.51 -43.20 22.86
N PHE A 458 -23.17 -44.22 22.09
CA PHE A 458 -21.84 -44.81 22.08
C PHE A 458 -21.26 -44.75 20.66
N ILE A 459 -19.98 -44.45 20.55
CA ILE A 459 -19.24 -44.55 19.28
C ILE A 459 -18.46 -45.86 19.26
N VAL A 460 -18.61 -46.63 18.18
CA VAL A 460 -17.84 -47.87 18.00
C VAL A 460 -16.36 -47.53 17.84
N THR A 461 -15.50 -48.13 18.65
CA THR A 461 -14.05 -47.96 18.56
C THR A 461 -13.37 -49.16 17.92
N GLU A 462 -13.92 -50.36 18.13
CA GLU A 462 -13.31 -51.61 17.69
C GLU A 462 -14.38 -52.64 17.34
N ILE A 463 -14.08 -53.45 16.33
CA ILE A 463 -14.89 -54.59 15.91
C ILE A 463 -13.96 -55.79 15.72
N GLU A 464 -14.33 -56.91 16.33
CA GLU A 464 -13.69 -58.21 16.11
C GLU A 464 -14.71 -59.16 15.46
N ASP A 465 -14.42 -59.56 14.22
CA ASP A 465 -15.27 -60.51 13.49
C ASP A 465 -14.78 -61.95 13.73
N GLY A 466 -15.64 -62.77 14.35
CA GLY A 466 -15.41 -64.18 14.63
C GLY A 466 -16.66 -65.04 14.42
N LEU A 467 -16.93 -66.00 15.32
CA LEU A 467 -18.20 -66.75 15.32
C LEU A 467 -19.40 -65.86 15.63
N VAL A 468 -19.17 -64.81 16.42
CA VAL A 468 -20.05 -63.68 16.67
C VAL A 468 -19.27 -62.41 16.35
N ARG A 469 -19.97 -61.32 16.05
CA ARG A 469 -19.33 -60.02 15.85
C ARG A 469 -19.27 -59.29 17.19
N ARG A 470 -18.07 -59.08 17.72
CA ARG A 470 -17.85 -58.37 18.97
C ARG A 470 -17.64 -56.89 18.68
N VAL A 471 -18.35 -56.04 19.41
CA VAL A 471 -18.34 -54.58 19.24
C VAL A 471 -17.90 -53.97 20.56
N THR A 472 -16.85 -53.16 20.50
CA THR A 472 -16.45 -52.30 21.61
C THR A 472 -16.77 -50.86 21.22
N ALA A 473 -17.48 -50.18 22.11
CA ALA A 473 -17.93 -48.82 21.90
C ALA A 473 -17.71 -47.97 23.16
N ARG A 474 -17.47 -46.68 22.96
CA ARG A 474 -17.18 -45.72 24.03
C ARG A 474 -18.30 -44.70 24.12
N GLN A 475 -18.68 -44.33 25.34
CA GLN A 475 -19.70 -43.31 25.57
C GLN A 475 -19.32 -41.99 24.88
N ILE A 476 -20.27 -41.30 24.27
CA ILE A 476 -20.09 -39.96 23.74
C ILE A 476 -21.17 -39.00 24.26
N ALA A 477 -20.84 -37.71 24.32
CA ALA A 477 -21.80 -36.66 24.63
C ALA A 477 -22.00 -35.75 23.42
N ARG A 478 -23.24 -35.64 22.94
CA ARG A 478 -23.61 -34.70 21.88
C ARG A 478 -23.88 -33.32 22.50
N THR A 479 -22.83 -32.54 22.71
CA THR A 479 -22.94 -31.15 23.14
C THR A 479 -22.51 -30.20 22.03
N PRO A 480 -23.11 -29.00 21.93
CA PRO A 480 -22.59 -27.95 21.06
C PRO A 480 -21.11 -27.67 21.36
N PRO A 481 -20.29 -27.35 20.35
CA PRO A 481 -18.90 -26.97 20.56
C PRO A 481 -18.79 -25.75 21.47
N SER A 482 -17.67 -25.64 22.21
CA SER A 482 -17.37 -24.42 22.95
C SER A 482 -17.23 -23.24 21.97
N PRO A 483 -17.80 -22.07 22.27
CA PRO A 483 -17.63 -20.91 21.40
C PRO A 483 -16.18 -20.42 21.42
N TRP A 484 -15.57 -20.24 20.25
CA TRP A 484 -14.31 -19.50 20.11
C TRP A 484 -14.59 -18.02 20.36
N LEU A 485 -14.31 -17.58 21.58
CA LEU A 485 -14.46 -16.18 21.97
C LEU A 485 -13.22 -15.38 21.55
N PRO A 486 -13.38 -14.19 20.96
CA PRO A 486 -12.27 -13.32 20.61
C PRO A 486 -11.35 -13.04 21.79
N SER A 487 -10.04 -13.06 21.54
CA SER A 487 -9.03 -12.55 22.47
C SER A 487 -8.45 -11.24 21.97
N GLY A 488 -8.02 -10.36 22.89
CA GLY A 488 -7.44 -9.07 22.50
C GLY A 488 -6.15 -9.25 21.69
N PHE A 489 -5.89 -8.33 20.75
CA PHE A 489 -4.63 -8.32 20.01
C PHE A 489 -3.46 -7.98 20.94
N GLY A 490 -2.36 -8.73 20.81
CA GLY A 490 -1.09 -8.37 21.45
C GLY A 490 -0.54 -7.05 20.92
N PRO A 491 0.39 -6.38 21.64
CA PRO A 491 1.05 -5.19 21.12
C PRO A 491 1.84 -5.54 19.86
N VAL A 492 1.45 -4.96 18.72
CA VAL A 492 2.20 -5.11 17.46
C VAL A 492 3.47 -4.28 17.57
N GLN A 493 4.65 -4.91 17.49
CA GLN A 493 5.87 -4.16 17.21
C GLN A 493 5.86 -3.73 15.75
N THR A 494 5.78 -2.42 15.50
CA THR A 494 6.00 -1.90 14.15
C THR A 494 7.45 -2.17 13.77
N GLN A 495 7.68 -3.11 12.84
CA GLN A 495 9.01 -3.27 12.24
C GLN A 495 9.48 -1.92 11.68
N ASP A 496 10.70 -1.55 12.03
CA ASP A 496 11.37 -0.38 11.51
C ASP A 496 11.32 -0.39 9.97
N SER A 497 10.67 0.61 9.39
CA SER A 497 10.61 0.77 7.94
C SER A 497 12.02 0.85 7.36
N LEU A 498 12.34 -0.05 6.42
CA LEU A 498 13.57 -0.05 5.63
C LEU A 498 13.67 1.28 4.85
N ALA A 499 14.67 2.09 5.18
CA ALA A 499 14.93 3.36 4.50
C ALA A 499 15.74 3.11 3.21
N GLY A 500 15.23 3.54 2.05
CA GLY A 500 15.94 3.41 0.76
C GLY A 500 17.12 4.38 0.62
N LYS A 501 17.91 4.31 -0.47
CA LYS A 501 19.06 5.21 -0.68
C LYS A 501 18.65 6.71 -0.60
N PRO A 502 19.39 7.56 0.11
CA PRO A 502 19.09 8.99 0.18
C PRO A 502 19.42 9.69 -1.14
N HIS A 503 18.57 10.62 -1.54
CA HIS A 503 18.84 11.57 -2.61
C HIS A 503 19.60 12.76 -2.01
N ALA A 504 20.85 12.95 -2.41
CA ALA A 504 21.71 14.01 -1.89
C ALA A 504 22.20 14.89 -3.04
N LEU A 505 22.13 16.21 -2.84
CA LEU A 505 22.62 17.22 -3.77
C LEU A 505 23.70 18.05 -3.09
N PHE A 506 24.82 18.23 -3.76
CA PHE A 506 25.90 19.12 -3.32
C PHE A 506 25.76 20.49 -3.99
N LEU A 507 25.92 21.53 -3.19
CA LEU A 507 25.77 22.92 -3.59
C LEU A 507 27.03 23.72 -3.25
N ASP A 508 27.79 24.13 -4.27
CA ASP A 508 28.85 25.13 -4.09
C ASP A 508 28.22 26.53 -4.17
N LEU A 509 27.83 27.08 -3.02
CA LEU A 509 27.08 28.33 -2.93
C LEU A 509 28.00 29.55 -2.77
N PRO A 510 27.54 30.76 -3.16
CA PRO A 510 28.24 32.00 -2.84
C PRO A 510 28.24 32.30 -1.33
N SER A 511 29.12 33.18 -0.88
CA SER A 511 29.09 33.69 0.49
C SER A 511 27.78 34.42 0.79
N ARG A 512 27.23 34.18 1.99
CA ARG A 512 26.09 34.92 2.54
C ARG A 512 26.59 35.80 3.69
N SER A 513 26.08 37.02 3.81
CA SER A 513 26.40 37.91 4.93
C SER A 513 26.14 37.22 6.27
N GLY A 514 27.12 37.27 7.19
CA GLY A 514 27.06 36.58 8.48
C GLY A 514 27.32 35.07 8.44
N SER A 515 27.71 34.49 7.30
CA SER A 515 28.06 33.07 7.24
C SER A 515 29.43 32.75 7.84
N ALA A 516 29.62 31.51 8.28
CA ALA A 516 30.91 30.96 8.70
C ALA A 516 31.94 30.90 7.55
N ALA A 517 33.01 30.12 7.71
CA ALA A 517 34.14 30.16 6.79
C ALA A 517 33.74 29.78 5.35
N PRO A 518 34.44 30.28 4.30
CA PRO A 518 34.01 30.10 2.91
C PRO A 518 33.76 28.65 2.48
N GLN A 519 34.53 27.70 3.01
CA GLN A 519 34.34 26.27 2.72
C GLN A 519 32.99 25.71 3.23
N ASP A 520 32.36 26.36 4.21
CA ASP A 520 31.07 25.95 4.77
C ASP A 520 29.90 26.28 3.82
N GLN A 521 30.17 27.04 2.74
CA GLN A 521 29.21 27.24 1.65
C GLN A 521 29.19 26.10 0.65
N PHE A 522 30.12 25.15 0.73
CA PHE A 522 29.93 23.86 0.11
C PHE A 522 28.95 23.05 0.97
N ARG A 523 27.67 23.09 0.57
CA ARG A 523 26.55 22.54 1.33
C ARG A 523 26.05 21.24 0.73
N VAL A 524 25.31 20.50 1.53
CA VAL A 524 24.60 19.30 1.12
C VAL A 524 23.14 19.41 1.54
N ALA A 525 22.25 19.07 0.61
CA ALA A 525 20.82 18.96 0.83
C ALA A 525 20.43 17.49 0.62
N VAL A 526 19.82 16.86 1.63
CA VAL A 526 19.56 15.42 1.64
C VAL A 526 18.08 15.15 1.89
N TRP A 527 17.51 14.25 1.10
CA TRP A 527 16.13 13.80 1.24
C TRP A 527 16.06 12.27 1.19
N GLN A 528 15.20 11.69 2.02
CA GLN A 528 14.94 10.25 2.09
C GLN A 528 13.53 10.02 2.64
N LYS A 529 12.82 9.02 2.13
CA LYS A 529 11.52 8.59 2.66
C LYS A 529 11.53 7.08 2.94
N PRO A 530 11.26 6.64 4.18
CA PRO A 530 11.12 7.44 5.41
C PRO A 530 12.46 8.11 5.81
N TRP A 531 12.38 9.26 6.48
CA TRP A 531 13.58 9.99 6.92
C TRP A 531 14.29 9.27 8.07
N ARG A 532 15.61 9.14 7.95
CA ARG A 532 16.54 8.81 9.04
C ARG A 532 17.61 9.90 9.10
N SER A 533 18.23 10.10 10.26
CA SER A 533 19.42 10.96 10.35
C SER A 533 20.53 10.41 9.46
N GLN A 534 21.20 11.28 8.72
CA GLN A 534 22.20 10.90 7.73
C GLN A 534 23.61 11.26 8.20
N THR A 535 24.58 10.46 7.80
CA THR A 535 26.00 10.72 7.98
C THR A 535 26.65 11.02 6.63
N VAL A 536 27.46 12.07 6.57
CA VAL A 536 28.23 12.50 5.39
C VAL A 536 29.68 12.13 5.59
N LEU A 537 30.22 11.37 4.65
CA LEU A 537 31.60 10.87 4.66
C LEU A 537 32.30 11.33 3.39
N ALA A 538 33.62 11.55 3.47
CA ALA A 538 34.43 11.88 2.29
C ALA A 538 35.80 11.20 2.30
N SER A 539 36.30 10.91 1.10
CA SER A 539 37.65 10.39 0.84
C SER A 539 38.21 10.94 -0.49
N PRO A 540 39.53 11.14 -0.61
CA PRO A 540 40.16 11.36 -1.92
C PRO A 540 40.20 10.12 -2.82
N GLU A 541 39.92 8.92 -2.29
CA GLU A 541 39.88 7.65 -3.00
C GLU A 541 38.51 6.96 -2.84
N ASP A 542 38.31 5.79 -3.46
CA ASP A 542 37.08 4.99 -3.29
C ASP A 542 37.05 4.16 -1.99
N THR A 543 38.06 4.33 -1.13
CA THR A 543 38.19 3.68 0.19
C THR A 543 38.64 4.69 1.24
N GLY A 544 38.65 4.33 2.53
CA GLY A 544 39.17 5.21 3.60
C GLY A 544 38.29 6.42 3.94
N PHE A 545 36.98 6.30 3.76
CA PHE A 545 36.00 7.36 4.05
C PHE A 545 36.06 7.81 5.52
N GLY A 546 36.28 9.12 5.72
CA GLY A 546 36.24 9.76 7.03
C GLY A 546 34.96 10.57 7.25
N PHE A 547 34.49 10.61 8.49
CA PHE A 547 33.32 11.40 8.90
C PHE A 547 33.53 12.91 8.67
N ARG A 548 32.52 13.57 8.09
CA ARG A 548 32.54 15.01 7.78
C ARG A 548 31.42 15.78 8.45
N ALA A 549 30.19 15.29 8.36
CA ALA A 549 29.01 15.96 8.92
C ALA A 549 27.88 14.97 9.19
N ALA A 550 26.88 15.42 9.95
CA ALA A 550 25.61 14.72 10.13
C ALA A 550 24.45 15.65 9.74
N VAL A 551 23.44 15.10 9.06
CA VAL A 551 22.24 15.82 8.63
C VAL A 551 21.05 15.24 9.40
N GLY A 552 20.45 16.04 10.28
CA GLY A 552 19.35 15.62 11.16
C GLY A 552 17.94 15.89 10.62
N LYS A 553 17.81 16.77 9.63
CA LYS A 553 16.52 17.20 9.04
C LYS A 553 16.54 16.99 7.51
N PRO A 554 15.47 16.47 6.89
CA PRO A 554 15.38 16.36 5.43
C PRO A 554 15.31 17.75 4.80
N ALA A 555 15.95 17.92 3.66
CA ALA A 555 15.83 19.12 2.83
C ALA A 555 14.63 19.04 1.88
N ASP A 556 14.03 20.19 1.60
CA ASP A 556 12.93 20.31 0.64
C ASP A 556 13.52 20.37 -0.78
N LEU A 557 13.50 19.21 -1.44
CA LEU A 557 14.02 19.01 -2.79
C LEU A 557 12.90 18.90 -3.82
N GLY A 558 13.22 19.28 -5.05
CA GLY A 558 12.33 19.16 -6.18
C GLY A 558 13.04 19.32 -7.51
N VAL A 559 12.25 19.47 -8.57
CA VAL A 559 12.75 19.72 -9.93
C VAL A 559 11.92 20.78 -10.64
N LEU A 560 12.53 21.47 -11.59
CA LEU A 560 11.80 22.34 -12.51
C LEU A 560 10.89 21.53 -13.43
N VAL A 561 9.63 21.94 -13.57
CA VAL A 561 8.70 21.35 -14.55
C VAL A 561 8.90 21.97 -15.94
N GLU A 562 9.17 23.28 -15.97
CA GLU A 562 9.40 24.06 -17.18
C GLU A 562 10.80 24.67 -17.18
N PRO A 563 11.42 24.90 -18.36
CA PRO A 563 12.73 25.54 -18.42
C PRO A 563 12.65 26.99 -17.92
N LEU A 564 13.65 27.40 -17.14
CA LEU A 564 13.80 28.76 -16.65
C LEU A 564 14.77 29.54 -17.54
N PRO A 565 14.30 30.52 -18.33
CA PRO A 565 15.17 31.31 -19.19
C PRO A 565 16.05 32.29 -18.40
N ALA A 566 16.97 32.92 -19.13
CA ALA A 566 17.78 34.02 -18.64
C ALA A 566 16.92 35.16 -18.07
N GLY A 567 17.39 35.77 -16.97
CA GLY A 567 16.66 36.79 -16.22
C GLY A 567 17.40 38.12 -16.09
N PHE A 568 16.93 38.96 -15.18
CA PHE A 568 17.59 40.21 -14.77
C PHE A 568 17.72 40.28 -13.24
N GLU A 569 18.74 41.00 -12.77
CA GLU A 569 19.00 41.21 -11.34
C GLU A 569 18.44 42.54 -10.81
N GLY A 570 18.33 42.67 -9.49
CA GLY A 570 18.07 43.95 -8.80
C GLY A 570 16.63 44.47 -8.85
N ARG A 571 15.68 43.70 -9.39
CA ARG A 571 14.24 44.05 -9.43
C ARG A 571 13.37 42.81 -9.25
N ILE A 572 12.18 43.01 -8.71
CA ILE A 572 11.17 41.94 -8.61
C ILE A 572 10.64 41.65 -10.01
N ASP A 573 10.88 40.42 -10.49
CA ASP A 573 10.28 39.88 -11.70
C ASP A 573 8.84 39.45 -11.42
N ARG A 574 7.89 40.16 -12.04
CA ARG A 574 6.45 39.90 -11.94
C ARG A 574 5.89 39.21 -13.18
N ALA A 575 6.69 39.08 -14.23
CA ALA A 575 6.26 38.54 -15.51
C ALA A 575 6.51 37.03 -15.58
N THR A 576 7.63 36.58 -15.02
CA THR A 576 8.02 35.17 -15.02
C THR A 576 7.50 34.46 -13.77
N ALA A 577 7.07 33.21 -13.94
CA ALA A 577 6.78 32.29 -12.86
C ALA A 577 7.67 31.04 -13.01
N ILE A 578 8.02 30.41 -11.89
CA ILE A 578 8.76 29.14 -11.88
C ILE A 578 7.77 28.05 -11.48
N ILE A 579 7.66 26.99 -12.28
CA ILE A 579 6.83 25.82 -11.95
C ILE A 579 7.77 24.70 -11.50
N ILE A 580 7.54 24.20 -10.30
CA ILE A 580 8.35 23.14 -9.67
C ILE A 580 7.49 21.97 -9.22
N GLU A 581 8.07 20.79 -9.19
CA GLU A 581 7.54 19.62 -8.50
C GLU A 581 8.39 19.38 -7.25
N LEU A 582 7.78 19.41 -6.06
CA LEU A 582 8.43 19.11 -4.77
C LEU A 582 8.18 17.65 -4.39
N PHE A 583 9.19 16.97 -3.85
CA PHE A 583 9.08 15.53 -3.58
C PHE A 583 8.16 15.19 -2.39
N ASP A 584 8.40 15.79 -1.22
CA ASP A 584 7.61 15.56 0.01
C ASP A 584 7.61 16.83 0.88
N ALA A 585 7.39 17.98 0.23
CA ALA A 585 7.47 19.31 0.82
C ALA A 585 6.40 20.25 0.24
N GLU A 586 6.12 21.34 0.96
CA GLU A 586 5.18 22.37 0.56
C GLU A 586 5.88 23.73 0.48
N ALA A 587 5.41 24.62 -0.40
CA ALA A 587 5.92 25.99 -0.49
C ALA A 587 4.89 26.98 0.06
N ALA A 588 5.33 28.00 0.80
CA ALA A 588 4.45 29.00 1.38
C ALA A 588 4.73 30.40 0.83
N SER A 589 3.66 31.18 0.66
CA SER A 589 3.77 32.62 0.38
C SER A 589 4.23 33.36 1.63
N VAL A 590 5.04 34.41 1.47
CA VAL A 590 5.52 35.26 2.57
C VAL A 590 5.16 36.73 2.33
N SER A 591 5.16 37.53 3.39
CA SER A 591 4.97 38.97 3.24
C SER A 591 6.13 39.61 2.46
N ARG A 592 5.86 40.70 1.74
CA ARG A 592 6.88 41.47 1.01
C ARG A 592 8.09 41.83 1.87
N LEU A 593 7.88 42.16 3.14
CA LEU A 593 8.96 42.52 4.06
C LEU A 593 9.84 41.32 4.39
N GLN A 594 9.26 40.15 4.66
CA GLN A 594 10.02 38.92 4.89
C GLN A 594 10.79 38.48 3.64
N PHE A 595 10.12 38.56 2.48
CA PHE A 595 10.75 38.30 1.18
C PHE A 595 12.00 39.17 0.95
N LEU A 596 11.89 40.48 1.16
CA LEU A 596 13.03 41.40 1.03
C LEU A 596 14.11 41.19 2.11
N ASN A 597 13.77 40.57 3.25
CA ASN A 597 14.70 40.17 4.30
C ASN A 597 15.33 38.78 4.07
N GLY A 598 15.17 38.18 2.89
CA GLY A 598 15.84 36.92 2.54
C GLY A 598 15.01 35.66 2.76
N ALA A 599 13.71 35.76 3.08
CA ALA A 599 12.83 34.60 3.15
C ALA A 599 12.59 33.99 1.77
N ASN A 600 12.15 32.71 1.75
CA ASN A 600 11.84 31.95 0.54
C ASN A 600 12.99 31.92 -0.48
N ALA A 601 14.23 31.77 0.01
CA ALA A 601 15.38 31.54 -0.86
C ALA A 601 15.42 30.09 -1.34
N ALA A 602 15.75 29.90 -2.61
CA ALA A 602 15.92 28.59 -3.23
C ALA A 602 17.13 28.60 -4.18
N ALA A 603 17.70 27.43 -4.43
CA ALA A 603 18.77 27.22 -5.39
C ALA A 603 18.26 26.39 -6.57
N ILE A 604 18.59 26.82 -7.79
CA ILE A 604 18.25 26.13 -9.04
C ILE A 604 19.52 25.82 -9.81
N ARG A 605 19.70 24.57 -10.24
CA ARG A 605 20.88 24.16 -11.01
C ARG A 605 20.78 24.66 -12.46
N SER A 606 21.70 25.55 -12.85
CA SER A 606 21.75 26.10 -14.21
C SER A 606 22.35 25.12 -15.23
N THR A 607 22.22 25.45 -16.52
CA THR A 607 22.80 24.67 -17.64
C THR A 607 24.34 24.56 -17.58
N ILE A 608 25.02 25.49 -16.91
CA ILE A 608 26.47 25.46 -16.71
C ILE A 608 26.89 24.73 -15.41
N GLY A 609 25.95 24.11 -14.70
CA GLY A 609 26.18 23.37 -13.46
C GLY A 609 26.26 24.23 -12.19
N ALA A 610 26.35 25.56 -12.31
CA ALA A 610 26.33 26.48 -11.18
C ALA A 610 24.90 26.63 -10.61
N TRP A 611 24.80 26.92 -9.31
CA TRP A 611 23.53 27.17 -8.64
C TRP A 611 23.13 28.64 -8.74
N GLU A 612 21.95 28.90 -9.30
CA GLU A 612 21.32 30.21 -9.21
C GLU A 612 20.53 30.32 -7.90
N ILE A 613 20.74 31.41 -7.17
CA ILE A 613 19.91 31.73 -5.99
C ILE A 613 18.75 32.61 -6.41
N VAL A 614 17.55 32.11 -6.17
CA VAL A 614 16.29 32.82 -6.41
C VAL A 614 15.53 33.00 -5.10
N GLN A 615 14.69 34.02 -5.04
CA GLN A 615 13.67 34.14 -4.00
C GLN A 615 12.29 34.29 -4.63
N PHE A 616 11.24 33.86 -3.93
CA PHE A 616 9.86 34.05 -4.36
C PHE A 616 8.97 34.59 -3.24
N GLU A 617 8.08 35.52 -3.57
CA GLU A 617 7.13 36.07 -2.59
C GLU A 617 5.85 35.22 -2.51
N SER A 618 5.39 34.67 -3.64
CA SER A 618 4.12 33.97 -3.74
C SER A 618 4.30 32.54 -4.23
N ALA A 619 3.64 31.59 -3.57
CA ALA A 619 3.58 30.17 -3.91
C ALA A 619 2.12 29.71 -3.96
N GLU A 620 1.75 29.03 -5.04
CA GLU A 620 0.41 28.46 -5.29
C GLU A 620 0.56 27.00 -5.72
N GLU A 621 -0.10 26.07 -5.04
CA GLU A 621 -0.18 24.68 -5.48
C GLU A 621 -1.18 24.56 -6.63
N ILE A 622 -0.71 24.12 -7.79
CA ILE A 622 -1.53 24.03 -9.02
C ILE A 622 -2.01 22.60 -9.29
N GLU A 623 -1.22 21.61 -8.86
CA GLU A 623 -1.55 20.19 -8.80
C GLU A 623 -0.85 19.60 -7.58
N ALA A 624 -1.27 18.41 -7.12
CA ALA A 624 -0.68 17.80 -5.92
C ALA A 624 0.86 17.66 -6.04
N GLY A 625 1.60 18.38 -5.20
CA GLY A 625 3.07 18.43 -5.21
C GLY A 625 3.70 19.34 -6.27
N VAL A 626 2.89 20.00 -7.12
CA VAL A 626 3.35 20.91 -8.17
C VAL A 626 2.97 22.35 -7.83
N TRP A 627 3.98 23.23 -7.77
CA TRP A 627 3.86 24.59 -7.27
C TRP A 627 4.26 25.62 -8.31
N ARG A 628 3.47 26.70 -8.40
CA ARG A 628 3.80 27.91 -9.14
C ARG A 628 4.36 28.96 -8.18
N LEU A 629 5.60 29.36 -8.41
CA LEU A 629 6.29 30.42 -7.69
C LEU A 629 6.30 31.70 -8.52
N SER A 630 5.96 32.84 -7.92
CA SER A 630 5.89 34.13 -8.62
C SER A 630 6.38 35.29 -7.76
N ASN A 631 6.55 36.46 -8.38
CA ASN A 631 7.16 37.65 -7.78
C ASN A 631 8.59 37.36 -7.32
N LEU A 632 9.49 37.17 -8.29
CA LEU A 632 10.80 36.56 -8.09
C LEU A 632 11.90 37.60 -7.93
N LEU A 633 12.90 37.31 -7.10
CA LEU A 633 14.21 37.95 -7.17
C LEU A 633 15.20 36.91 -7.70
N ARG A 634 15.77 37.18 -8.88
CA ARG A 634 16.70 36.28 -9.58
C ARG A 634 18.16 36.67 -9.32
N GLY A 635 19.10 35.75 -9.57
CA GLY A 635 20.55 36.00 -9.52
C GLY A 635 21.08 36.53 -8.18
N GLN A 636 20.43 36.21 -7.06
CA GLN A 636 20.80 36.71 -5.73
C GLN A 636 22.22 36.26 -5.34
N LEU A 637 22.86 37.01 -4.44
CA LEU A 637 24.23 36.77 -3.97
C LEU A 637 25.28 36.66 -5.09
N GLY A 638 25.03 37.31 -6.23
CA GLY A 638 25.95 37.34 -7.37
C GLY A 638 25.97 36.05 -8.17
N THR A 639 24.82 35.40 -8.33
CA THR A 639 24.65 34.22 -9.21
C THR A 639 24.14 34.59 -10.61
N SER A 640 24.58 35.75 -11.10
CA SER A 640 24.14 36.33 -12.37
C SER A 640 24.58 35.52 -13.60
N ASP A 641 25.71 34.82 -13.53
CA ASP A 641 26.19 33.87 -14.54
C ASP A 641 25.29 32.63 -14.64
N ALA A 642 24.90 32.05 -13.50
CA ALA A 642 23.95 30.94 -13.45
C ALA A 642 22.57 31.37 -13.96
N MET A 643 22.11 32.56 -13.55
CA MET A 643 20.88 33.18 -14.04
C MET A 643 20.91 33.42 -15.55
N ALA A 644 22.01 33.95 -16.09
CA ALA A 644 22.15 34.23 -17.52
C ALA A 644 22.20 32.95 -18.36
N ALA A 645 22.74 31.86 -17.82
CA ALA A 645 22.77 30.56 -18.47
C ALA A 645 21.38 29.88 -18.53
N GLY A 646 20.47 30.24 -17.62
CA GLY A 646 19.17 29.60 -17.47
C GLY A 646 19.26 28.15 -16.98
N ALA A 647 18.10 27.52 -16.77
CA ALA A 647 18.00 26.13 -16.32
C ALA A 647 16.99 25.35 -17.19
N PRO A 648 17.30 24.09 -17.56
CA PRO A 648 16.39 23.26 -18.33
C PRO A 648 15.22 22.74 -17.46
N ALA A 649 14.16 22.24 -18.10
CA ALA A 649 13.17 21.41 -17.41
C ALA A 649 13.86 20.16 -16.83
N GLY A 650 13.44 19.73 -15.65
CA GLY A 650 14.06 18.67 -14.87
C GLY A 650 15.31 19.08 -14.09
N ALA A 651 15.71 20.35 -14.11
CA ALA A 651 16.82 20.84 -13.30
C ALA A 651 16.50 20.77 -11.80
N ASP A 652 17.53 20.46 -11.00
CA ASP A 652 17.40 20.35 -9.55
C ASP A 652 16.98 21.68 -8.90
N PHE A 653 16.04 21.58 -7.96
CA PHE A 653 15.55 22.67 -7.13
C PHE A 653 15.73 22.32 -5.66
N VAL A 654 16.25 23.26 -4.87
CA VAL A 654 16.50 23.09 -3.44
C VAL A 654 15.97 24.30 -2.68
N MET A 655 15.07 24.13 -1.72
CA MET A 655 14.73 25.21 -0.78
C MET A 655 15.92 25.46 0.17
N LEU A 656 16.30 26.71 0.35
CA LEU A 656 17.43 27.07 1.21
C LEU A 656 16.95 27.45 2.61
N ASP A 657 16.83 26.44 3.46
CA ASP A 657 16.49 26.56 4.88
C ASP A 657 17.60 25.99 5.79
N ASP A 658 17.24 25.69 7.05
CA ASP A 658 18.15 25.07 8.02
C ASP A 658 18.41 23.58 7.77
N ALA A 659 17.73 22.92 6.83
CA ALA A 659 18.05 21.55 6.45
C ALA A 659 19.27 21.47 5.50
N VAL A 660 19.61 22.56 4.81
CA VAL A 660 20.76 22.64 3.91
C VAL A 660 22.04 22.97 4.71
N GLN A 661 22.77 21.93 5.07
CA GLN A 661 23.90 22.00 6.02
C GLN A 661 25.26 22.07 5.29
N PRO A 662 26.31 22.61 5.92
CA PRO A 662 27.68 22.48 5.41
C PRO A 662 28.06 21.00 5.25
N ALA A 663 28.67 20.64 4.12
CA ALA A 663 29.06 19.25 3.84
C ALA A 663 30.29 18.79 4.66
N GLY A 664 30.97 19.71 5.36
CA GLY A 664 32.19 19.42 6.14
C GLY A 664 33.48 19.39 5.31
N LEU A 665 33.51 20.16 4.21
CA LEU A 665 34.71 20.36 3.39
C LEU A 665 35.79 21.10 4.20
N ARG A 666 37.04 20.64 4.17
CA ARG A 666 38.14 21.36 4.83
C ARG A 666 38.66 22.49 3.95
N ALA A 667 39.20 23.54 4.57
CA ALA A 667 39.70 24.71 3.85
C ALA A 667 40.79 24.39 2.79
N SER A 668 41.61 23.36 3.03
CA SER A 668 42.66 22.88 2.12
C SER A 668 42.15 21.95 1.01
N GLU A 669 40.89 21.50 1.10
CA GLU A 669 40.26 20.60 0.13
C GLU A 669 39.42 21.37 -0.91
N ALA A 670 39.28 22.69 -0.74
CA ALA A 670 38.55 23.54 -1.68
C ALA A 670 39.14 23.44 -3.10
N GLY A 671 38.30 23.15 -4.07
CA GLY A 671 38.70 22.94 -5.47
C GLY A 671 39.26 21.56 -5.79
N LEU A 672 39.39 20.64 -4.83
CA LEU A 672 39.76 19.24 -5.10
C LEU A 672 38.53 18.40 -5.43
N LEU A 673 38.72 17.39 -6.28
CA LEU A 673 37.72 16.35 -6.53
C LEU A 673 37.75 15.34 -5.39
N LEU A 674 36.62 15.15 -4.70
CA LEU A 674 36.49 14.20 -3.60
C LEU A 674 35.33 13.23 -3.84
N ASN A 675 35.47 12.02 -3.33
CA ASN A 675 34.40 11.04 -3.26
C ASN A 675 33.63 11.20 -1.95
N TRP A 676 32.31 11.22 -2.03
CA TRP A 676 31.39 11.41 -0.92
C TRP A 676 30.46 10.22 -0.79
N ARG A 677 30.15 9.85 0.46
CA ARG A 677 29.12 8.86 0.78
C ARG A 677 28.14 9.42 1.79
N ILE A 678 26.84 9.28 1.52
CA ILE A 678 25.76 9.69 2.42
C ILE A 678 24.83 8.52 2.68
N GLY A 679 24.53 8.24 3.94
CA GLY A 679 23.61 7.18 4.32
C GLY A 679 23.16 7.29 5.78
N PRO A 680 22.21 6.43 6.23
CA PRO A 680 21.70 6.47 7.59
C PRO A 680 22.80 6.29 8.63
N SER A 681 22.78 7.09 9.70
CA SER A 681 23.84 7.10 10.72
C SER A 681 24.01 5.79 11.49
N GLU A 682 22.99 4.93 11.50
CA GLU A 682 22.99 3.63 12.18
C GLU A 682 23.36 2.46 11.23
N ALA A 683 23.53 2.73 9.94
CA ALA A 683 23.82 1.72 8.94
C ALA A 683 25.34 1.57 8.70
N ASP A 684 25.76 0.35 8.34
CA ASP A 684 27.12 0.10 7.89
C ASP A 684 27.40 0.85 6.57
N ILE A 685 28.59 1.45 6.44
CA ILE A 685 29.05 2.17 5.25
C ILE A 685 29.05 1.33 3.96
N SER A 686 29.16 0.01 4.11
CA SER A 686 29.11 -0.97 3.02
C SER A 686 27.69 -1.36 2.63
N SER A 687 26.68 -0.95 3.40
CA SER A 687 25.28 -1.24 3.09
C SER A 687 24.84 -0.55 1.80
N GLU A 688 23.86 -1.16 1.13
CA GLU A 688 23.22 -0.56 -0.04
C GLU A 688 22.45 0.72 0.28
N ASN A 689 22.37 1.16 1.54
CA ASN A 689 21.63 2.35 1.95
C ASN A 689 22.46 3.64 1.84
N PHE A 690 23.72 3.56 1.38
CA PHE A 690 24.55 4.73 1.09
C PHE A 690 24.47 5.13 -0.39
N SER A 691 24.36 6.44 -0.67
CA SER A 691 24.56 7.03 -1.99
C SER A 691 26.00 7.55 -2.13
N ALA A 692 26.59 7.34 -3.30
CA ALA A 692 27.96 7.75 -3.61
C ALA A 692 27.96 8.88 -4.65
N HIS A 693 28.82 9.88 -4.44
CA HIS A 693 28.92 11.08 -5.27
C HIS A 693 30.39 11.47 -5.44
N THR A 694 30.72 12.14 -6.54
CA THR A 694 32.08 12.65 -6.79
C THR A 694 31.96 14.12 -7.15
N GLU A 695 32.44 15.00 -6.27
CA GLU A 695 32.12 16.42 -6.32
C GLU A 695 33.35 17.30 -6.01
N THR A 696 33.38 18.48 -6.62
CA THR A 696 34.34 19.55 -6.36
C THR A 696 33.58 20.81 -5.91
N GLY A 697 34.07 21.50 -4.89
CA GLY A 697 33.46 22.75 -4.45
C GLY A 697 34.30 23.53 -3.44
N GLY A 698 33.67 24.52 -2.80
CA GLY A 698 34.31 25.47 -1.89
C GLY A 698 35.02 26.63 -2.59
N LEU A 699 34.87 26.75 -3.92
CA LEU A 699 35.42 27.86 -4.70
C LEU A 699 34.41 28.97 -4.91
N ARG A 700 33.11 28.66 -5.03
CA ARG A 700 32.09 29.65 -5.35
C ARG A 700 32.03 30.80 -4.35
N ALA A 701 32.12 30.52 -3.05
CA ALA A 701 32.16 31.52 -1.99
C ALA A 701 33.42 32.41 -2.00
N ARG A 702 34.48 31.99 -2.69
CA ARG A 702 35.75 32.72 -2.81
C ARG A 702 35.87 33.48 -4.13
N LEU A 703 34.94 33.29 -5.07
CA LEU A 703 34.97 33.99 -6.35
C LEU A 703 34.46 35.43 -6.19
N PRO A 704 35.22 36.44 -6.64
CA PRO A 704 34.75 37.81 -6.70
C PRO A 704 33.50 37.93 -7.58
N LEU A 705 32.58 38.81 -7.16
CA LEU A 705 31.36 39.10 -7.91
C LEU A 705 31.69 39.87 -9.19
N SER A 706 30.83 39.76 -10.20
CA SER A 706 30.99 40.50 -11.47
C SER A 706 30.89 42.01 -11.24
N PRO A 707 31.85 42.84 -11.70
CA PRO A 707 31.74 44.29 -11.62
C PRO A 707 30.46 44.82 -12.27
N VAL A 708 29.97 45.98 -11.85
CA VAL A 708 28.74 46.60 -12.40
C VAL A 708 29.02 47.96 -13.00
N HIS A 709 28.00 48.52 -13.67
CA HIS A 709 28.06 49.85 -14.27
C HIS A 709 29.25 50.05 -15.21
N LEU A 710 29.62 49.02 -15.99
CA LEU A 710 30.61 49.14 -17.05
C LEU A 710 30.20 50.30 -17.98
N ARG A 711 31.11 51.25 -18.17
CA ARG A 711 30.99 52.42 -19.03
C ARG A 711 32.21 52.50 -19.93
N CYS A 712 32.00 52.99 -21.14
CA CYS A 712 33.04 53.31 -22.09
C CYS A 712 32.82 54.75 -22.55
N ARG A 713 33.78 55.64 -22.30
CA ARG A 713 33.74 57.04 -22.70
C ARG A 713 34.88 57.33 -23.68
N LYS A 714 34.53 57.74 -24.89
CA LYS A 714 35.51 58.18 -25.89
C LYS A 714 36.17 59.49 -25.43
N ASN A 715 37.48 59.57 -25.58
CA ASN A 715 38.27 60.76 -25.29
C ASN A 715 39.32 61.00 -26.39
N ALA A 716 40.04 62.12 -26.35
CA ALA A 716 41.05 62.46 -27.36
C ALA A 716 42.19 61.42 -27.44
N GLY A 717 42.37 60.61 -26.40
CA GLY A 717 43.40 59.56 -26.31
C GLY A 717 42.92 58.14 -26.65
N GLY A 718 41.66 57.94 -27.06
CA GLY A 718 41.07 56.62 -27.32
C GLY A 718 39.73 56.44 -26.59
N ALA A 719 39.65 55.48 -25.68
CA ALA A 719 38.46 55.21 -24.87
C ALA A 719 38.82 54.93 -23.40
N GLU A 720 38.10 55.54 -22.48
CA GLU A 720 38.18 55.29 -21.05
C GLU A 720 37.11 54.27 -20.66
N ILE A 721 37.53 53.13 -20.13
CA ILE A 721 36.65 52.07 -19.65
C ILE A 721 36.63 52.13 -18.12
N SER A 722 35.45 52.22 -17.52
CA SER A 722 35.30 52.28 -16.06
C SER A 722 34.19 51.37 -15.58
N TRP A 723 34.29 50.86 -14.36
CA TRP A 723 33.29 50.01 -13.71
C TRP A 723 33.16 50.36 -12.22
N ILE A 724 32.25 49.69 -11.53
CA ILE A 724 32.06 49.79 -10.08
C ILE A 724 32.25 48.40 -9.47
N ARG A 725 33.09 48.31 -8.43
CA ARG A 725 33.36 47.09 -7.67
C ARG A 725 32.10 46.59 -6.96
N ARG A 726 31.94 45.26 -6.89
CA ARG A 726 30.98 44.59 -6.00
C ARG A 726 31.74 43.83 -4.93
N GLY A 727 31.28 43.92 -3.68
CA GLY A 727 31.84 43.17 -2.56
C GLY A 727 30.98 41.96 -2.22
N ARG A 728 31.63 40.86 -1.79
CA ARG A 728 30.96 39.64 -1.32
C ARG A 728 30.92 39.52 0.22
N ILE A 729 31.78 40.25 0.92
CA ILE A 729 31.88 40.23 2.38
C ILE A 729 31.39 41.58 2.90
N ASP A 730 30.33 41.56 3.70
CA ASP A 730 29.78 42.71 4.43
C ASP A 730 29.56 43.97 3.58
N ALA A 731 29.21 43.79 2.30
CA ALA A 731 29.05 44.87 1.33
C ALA A 731 27.67 45.54 1.36
N ASP A 732 26.73 44.98 2.15
CA ASP A 732 25.36 45.50 2.32
C ASP A 732 25.21 46.34 3.60
N ASP A 733 26.30 46.66 4.30
CA ASP A 733 26.28 47.55 5.46
C ASP A 733 26.23 49.03 5.01
N TRP A 734 25.10 49.69 5.25
CA TRP A 734 24.86 51.09 4.87
C TRP A 734 25.50 52.11 5.82
N VAL A 735 26.17 51.66 6.89
CA VAL A 735 26.83 52.55 7.86
C VAL A 735 28.22 53.00 7.36
N GLN A 736 28.90 52.18 6.57
CA GLN A 736 30.26 52.46 6.10
C GLN A 736 30.26 53.38 4.86
N SER A 737 31.32 54.17 4.68
CA SER A 737 31.44 55.08 3.52
C SER A 737 31.86 54.37 2.23
N GLU A 738 32.44 53.18 2.33
CA GLU A 738 32.95 52.35 1.23
C GLU A 738 32.82 50.88 1.64
N ILE A 739 32.59 49.99 0.67
CA ILE A 739 32.40 48.56 0.97
C ILE A 739 33.76 47.87 1.19
N PRO A 740 33.87 46.87 2.08
CA PRO A 740 35.13 46.16 2.30
C PRO A 740 35.69 45.50 1.03
N LEU A 741 37.03 45.42 0.89
CA LEU A 741 37.69 44.87 -0.31
C LEU A 741 37.47 43.36 -0.48
N GLY A 742 37.33 42.62 0.61
CA GLY A 742 37.10 41.16 0.62
C GLY A 742 38.25 40.30 0.10
N GLU A 743 39.11 40.85 -0.77
CA GLU A 743 40.31 40.24 -1.36
C GLU A 743 41.59 40.94 -0.87
N GLU A 744 42.75 40.30 -1.04
CA GLU A 744 44.04 40.82 -0.56
C GLU A 744 44.49 42.10 -1.28
N ARG A 745 44.06 42.28 -2.54
CA ARG A 745 44.32 43.46 -3.37
C ARG A 745 43.22 43.66 -4.40
N GLU A 746 43.03 44.90 -4.80
CA GLU A 746 42.10 45.27 -5.86
C GLU A 746 42.83 45.19 -7.20
N ASP A 747 42.49 44.18 -8.02
CA ASP A 747 43.06 43.97 -9.36
C ASP A 747 41.97 43.46 -10.30
N TYR A 748 41.97 43.98 -11.53
CA TYR A 748 41.02 43.64 -12.57
C TYR A 748 41.71 43.15 -13.84
N ARG A 749 41.09 42.19 -14.51
CA ARG A 749 41.40 41.78 -15.89
C ARG A 749 40.34 42.35 -16.82
N ILE A 750 40.80 43.04 -17.86
CA ILE A 750 39.99 43.62 -18.92
C ILE A 750 40.30 42.87 -20.20
N GLU A 751 39.29 42.28 -20.81
CA GLU A 751 39.36 41.59 -22.09
C GLU A 751 38.55 42.36 -23.12
N ILE A 752 39.17 42.67 -24.27
CA ILE A 752 38.54 43.36 -25.39
C ILE A 752 38.37 42.38 -26.54
N ALA A 753 37.18 42.35 -27.13
CA ALA A 753 36.86 41.55 -28.30
C ALA A 753 36.11 42.40 -29.33
N ALA A 754 36.18 42.00 -30.61
CA ALA A 754 35.19 42.43 -31.59
C ALA A 754 33.80 41.96 -31.14
N ALA A 755 32.73 42.64 -31.55
CA ALA A 755 31.36 42.24 -31.23
C ALA A 755 31.10 40.75 -31.59
N GLY A 756 30.95 39.89 -30.58
CA GLY A 756 30.77 38.44 -30.72
C GLY A 756 32.00 37.67 -31.25
N GLY A 757 33.16 38.31 -31.32
CA GLY A 757 34.42 37.71 -31.79
C GLY A 757 35.33 37.21 -30.66
N PRO A 758 36.50 36.65 -31.00
CA PRO A 758 37.49 36.27 -29.99
C PRO A 758 38.11 37.50 -29.31
N VAL A 759 38.65 37.28 -28.11
CA VAL A 759 39.42 38.31 -27.38
C VAL A 759 40.67 38.68 -28.19
N VAL A 760 40.81 39.97 -28.49
CA VAL A 760 41.96 40.56 -29.20
C VAL A 760 42.98 41.18 -28.25
N ARG A 761 42.56 41.55 -27.04
CA ARG A 761 43.45 42.13 -26.02
C ARG A 761 43.06 41.73 -24.61
N THR A 762 44.07 41.52 -23.77
CA THR A 762 43.92 41.37 -22.33
C THR A 762 44.82 42.38 -21.61
N ALA A 763 44.23 43.15 -20.70
CA ALA A 763 44.93 44.14 -19.87
C ALA A 763 44.62 43.91 -18.39
N LEU A 764 45.48 44.44 -17.52
CA LEU A 764 45.30 44.43 -16.07
C LEU A 764 45.22 45.86 -15.55
N SER A 765 44.36 46.12 -14.58
CA SER A 765 44.27 47.42 -13.89
C SER A 765 44.08 47.23 -12.38
N PRO A 766 44.87 47.91 -11.53
CA PRO A 766 44.65 47.94 -10.08
C PRO A 766 43.56 48.94 -9.66
N GLU A 767 42.99 49.69 -10.60
CA GLU A 767 41.93 50.67 -10.37
C GLU A 767 40.63 50.29 -11.08
N GLN A 768 39.51 50.87 -10.68
CA GLN A 768 38.18 50.66 -11.31
C GLN A 768 38.02 51.35 -12.68
N ASN A 769 39.14 51.69 -13.32
CA ASN A 769 39.22 52.31 -14.64
C ASN A 769 40.43 51.76 -15.41
N TRP A 770 40.36 51.82 -16.74
CA TRP A 770 41.46 51.53 -17.65
C TRP A 770 41.32 52.37 -18.92
N GLN A 771 42.40 53.04 -19.30
CA GLN A 771 42.48 53.76 -20.57
C GLN A 771 42.85 52.78 -21.68
N TYR A 772 41.99 52.66 -22.70
CA TYR A 772 42.27 51.96 -23.95
C TYR A 772 42.83 52.95 -24.99
N PRO A 773 44.15 52.98 -25.21
CA PRO A 773 44.79 54.00 -26.04
C PRO A 773 44.41 53.85 -27.52
N SER A 774 44.31 54.97 -28.24
CA SER A 774 44.02 54.98 -29.68
C SER A 774 45.02 54.16 -30.52
N VAL A 775 46.28 54.09 -30.09
CA VAL A 775 47.31 53.25 -30.73
C VAL A 775 47.02 51.75 -30.60
N ASP A 776 46.47 51.34 -29.47
CA ASP A 776 46.11 49.94 -29.22
C ASP A 776 44.81 49.56 -29.94
N ILE A 777 43.84 50.48 -29.99
CA ILE A 777 42.62 50.31 -30.82
C ILE A 777 43.00 50.07 -32.29
N LEU A 778 43.94 50.88 -32.81
CA LEU A 778 44.40 50.75 -34.19
C LEU A 778 45.17 49.43 -34.41
N ALA A 779 45.97 49.00 -33.45
CA ALA A 779 46.71 47.75 -33.52
C ALA A 779 45.78 46.53 -33.49
N ASP A 780 44.73 46.57 -32.67
CA ASP A 780 43.82 45.43 -32.46
C ASP A 780 42.81 45.28 -33.60
N PHE A 781 42.32 46.39 -34.17
CA PHE A 781 41.22 46.39 -35.14
C PHE A 781 41.57 46.95 -36.53
N GLY A 782 42.78 47.48 -36.72
CA GLY A 782 43.20 48.12 -37.98
C GLY A 782 42.50 49.45 -38.28
N GLY A 783 41.65 49.94 -37.36
CA GLY A 783 40.84 51.15 -37.46
C GLY A 783 39.95 51.30 -36.22
N LEU A 784 39.08 52.31 -36.20
CA LEU A 784 38.11 52.47 -35.11
C LEU A 784 36.92 51.52 -35.35
N PRO A 785 36.70 50.49 -34.50
CA PRO A 785 35.55 49.59 -34.65
C PRO A 785 34.23 50.30 -34.29
N VAL A 786 33.12 49.85 -34.89
CA VAL A 786 31.77 50.36 -34.56
C VAL A 786 31.36 49.91 -33.16
N GLU A 787 31.55 48.63 -32.85
CA GLU A 787 31.21 48.02 -31.57
C GLU A 787 32.36 47.17 -31.04
N ILE A 788 32.53 47.17 -29.72
CA ILE A 788 33.43 46.26 -29.00
C ILE A 788 32.70 45.59 -27.85
N ASP A 789 33.08 44.35 -27.55
CA ASP A 789 32.68 43.67 -26.32
C ASP A 789 33.81 43.82 -25.30
N VAL A 790 33.47 44.31 -24.11
CA VAL A 790 34.39 44.51 -22.99
C VAL A 790 33.98 43.58 -21.86
N THR A 791 34.90 42.72 -21.44
CA THR A 791 34.73 41.83 -20.30
C THR A 791 35.67 42.24 -19.17
N VAL A 792 35.13 42.43 -17.96
CA VAL A 792 35.91 42.78 -16.77
C VAL A 792 35.71 41.73 -15.69
N ARG A 793 36.81 41.29 -15.05
CA ARG A 793 36.82 40.35 -13.92
C ARG A 793 37.71 40.90 -12.80
N GLN A 794 37.30 40.74 -11.55
CA GLN A 794 38.18 41.01 -10.40
C GLN A 794 38.99 39.76 -10.03
N LEU A 795 40.22 39.94 -9.55
CA LEU A 795 41.09 38.86 -9.06
C LEU A 795 40.79 38.53 -7.60
N SER A 796 40.73 37.24 -7.28
CA SER A 796 40.98 36.72 -5.93
C SER A 796 42.26 35.90 -5.95
N ALA A 797 43.16 36.12 -4.98
CA ALA A 797 44.36 35.29 -4.89
C ALA A 797 44.02 33.82 -4.56
N ALA A 798 42.87 33.59 -3.89
CA ALA A 798 42.44 32.27 -3.45
C ALA A 798 41.69 31.45 -4.52
N ALA A 799 40.96 32.11 -5.42
CA ALA A 799 40.10 31.44 -6.41
C ALA A 799 40.37 31.82 -7.87
N GLY A 800 41.26 32.79 -8.12
CA GLY A 800 41.56 33.28 -9.46
C GLY A 800 40.60 34.37 -9.93
N TRP A 801 40.35 34.45 -11.24
CA TRP A 801 39.50 35.49 -11.82
C TRP A 801 38.02 35.20 -11.57
N GLY A 802 37.34 36.17 -10.97
CA GLY A 802 35.93 36.08 -10.62
C GLY A 802 34.97 36.05 -11.81
N ILE A 803 33.69 36.27 -11.47
CA ILE A 803 32.59 36.22 -12.44
C ILE A 803 32.74 37.38 -13.43
N PRO A 804 32.62 37.15 -14.75
CA PRO A 804 32.78 38.20 -15.75
C PRO A 804 31.58 39.14 -15.80
N ALA A 805 31.86 40.43 -15.92
CA ALA A 805 30.91 41.41 -16.40
C ALA A 805 31.21 41.74 -17.85
N THR A 806 30.29 41.45 -18.77
CA THR A 806 30.48 41.70 -20.20
C THR A 806 29.46 42.71 -20.71
N ARG A 807 29.93 43.72 -21.44
CA ARG A 807 29.05 44.71 -22.08
C ARG A 807 29.57 45.10 -23.46
N ARG A 808 28.63 45.20 -24.39
CA ARG A 808 28.86 45.79 -25.71
C ARG A 808 28.81 47.31 -25.64
N PHE A 809 29.80 47.97 -26.25
CA PHE A 809 29.86 49.43 -26.39
C PHE A 809 29.99 49.82 -27.85
N ILE A 810 29.35 50.93 -28.21
CA ILE A 810 29.53 51.60 -29.50
C ILE A 810 30.69 52.57 -29.37
N LEU A 811 31.71 52.46 -30.24
CA LEU A 811 32.92 53.28 -30.25
C LEU A 811 32.96 54.31 -31.39
N SER A 812 32.18 54.10 -32.46
CA SER A 812 32.07 55.01 -33.61
C SER A 812 31.44 56.34 -33.22
#